data_AF-A0A232FEU4-F1
#
_entry.id   AF-A0A232FEU4-F1
#
_cell.length_a   1.000
_cell.length_b   1.000
_cell.length_c   1.000
_cell.angle_alpha   90.00
_cell.angle_beta   90.00
_cell.angle_gamma   90.00
#
_symmetry.space_group_name_H-M   'P 1'
#
loop_
_entity.id
_entity.type
_entity.pdbx_description
1 polymer ?
#
loop_
_entity_poly.entity_id
_entity_poly.type
_entity_poly.pdbx_seq_one_letter_code
_entity_poly.pdbx_strand_id
1 'polypeptide(L)'
;MKSLVLTTLLLYYCNINKLCAGNAVLSLNNDNIDLEYNFKITFNDTDLDVEKDMLFFLYTRAHPENPQQLWVNNVQALKESSFNSSKATKFMTHGYQNTYQGNNCITVRRAFLARDDYNVIVVDWGNVAKLPYPISAGRIKACGAYIARMIGFLVKQGGADPNNMSLVGHSLGAQLMGLAGYQAHDKVGHLVGLDPARPGFINAAPGRGISSLDAQVVEIIHTNSNYYGLAEPRGHLDYYPNGGGIDQPGCDDEPNHKYYCDHDRAYYFYAEAITRPEGLVAVKCKDYEEFLKGGCDEKDVLPFAGASHERKLGKKGSYFLRTADTALFGLGDLPPVMESPSMDDTPSVNLTSDGVVIEDILFFLYTKNNPKVPQQLYYKNLTILNRSFLNFSQPLKVVVHGWRSNHTSDVGTLLREAFLDQGSFNVVSVDWGKIAYENYLYAANRVSAVGALVGEMIDFLVDMGSDPRNISVVGHSLGAHVAGLAALQADANISHVVGLDPAGPGFRLVGTDGRISTKDANYVEIIHTCAGNLGVRRPLGHADFYPNGGGPRQPGCGADLIGSCAHSRSYKYYAESLKDPDAWYAIMCNSSKSFNAGECEGNNIQPFPRWKADYHKPPGIYQLRTASSSPYGLGINGTVPTMNETLISEIQSIPGNVAGAIAETANSAVTTAVDVANKTANAAISIVKG
;
A
#
# COMPACT_ATOMS: atom_id res chain seq x y z
N MET A 1 -28.69 21.69 -4.80
CA MET A 1 -28.86 20.60 -5.79
C MET A 1 -27.83 19.48 -5.69
N LYS A 2 -26.50 19.72 -5.73
CA LYS A 2 -25.48 18.66 -5.57
C LYS A 2 -25.55 17.92 -4.21
N SER A 3 -25.81 18.65 -3.12
CA SER A 3 -26.07 18.06 -1.80
C SER A 3 -27.33 17.18 -1.80
N LEU A 4 -28.41 17.62 -2.46
CA LEU A 4 -29.68 16.88 -2.52
C LEU A 4 -29.55 15.51 -3.24
N VAL A 5 -28.75 15.45 -4.30
CA VAL A 5 -28.49 14.23 -5.08
C VAL A 5 -27.64 13.22 -4.29
N LEU A 6 -26.59 13.69 -3.61
CA LEU A 6 -25.75 12.84 -2.77
C LEU A 6 -26.55 12.25 -1.60
N THR A 7 -27.43 13.06 -1.00
CA THR A 7 -28.32 12.65 0.09
C THR A 7 -29.37 11.64 -0.36
N THR A 8 -29.88 11.77 -1.59
CA THR A 8 -30.85 10.81 -2.15
C THR A 8 -30.20 9.47 -2.47
N LEU A 9 -28.95 9.48 -2.95
CA LEU A 9 -28.15 8.27 -3.17
C LEU A 9 -27.80 7.56 -1.85
N LEU A 10 -27.47 8.31 -0.79
CA LEU A 10 -27.25 7.77 0.56
C LEU A 10 -28.53 7.17 1.15
N LEU A 11 -29.68 7.82 0.99
CA LEU A 11 -30.98 7.29 1.42
C LEU A 11 -31.38 6.04 0.64
N TYR A 12 -31.15 6.01 -0.68
CA TYR A 12 -31.37 4.85 -1.53
C TYR A 12 -30.48 3.67 -1.12
N TYR A 13 -29.19 3.94 -0.85
CA TYR A 13 -28.23 2.95 -0.38
C TYR A 13 -28.56 2.41 1.02
N CYS A 14 -29.01 3.26 1.95
CA CYS A 14 -29.42 2.86 3.30
C CYS A 14 -30.72 2.05 3.31
N ASN A 15 -31.68 2.39 2.45
CA ASN A 15 -33.00 1.73 2.41
C ASN A 15 -32.93 0.35 1.73
N ILE A 16 -32.12 0.21 0.66
CA ILE A 16 -31.87 -1.09 0.00
C ILE A 16 -31.20 -2.09 0.96
N ASN A 17 -30.29 -1.61 1.80
CA ASN A 17 -29.51 -2.46 2.69
C ASN A 17 -30.11 -2.60 4.11
N LYS A 18 -31.28 -2.01 4.39
CA LYS A 18 -31.92 -1.98 5.73
C LYS A 18 -31.00 -1.47 6.86
N LEU A 19 -30.18 -0.45 6.60
CA LEU A 19 -29.13 0.01 7.51
C LEU A 19 -29.55 1.12 8.50
N CYS A 20 -30.74 1.70 8.37
CA CYS A 20 -31.18 2.85 9.18
C CYS A 20 -32.64 2.73 9.66
N ALA A 21 -32.93 3.22 10.87
CA ALA A 21 -34.27 3.55 11.35
C ALA A 21 -34.26 4.91 12.07
N GLY A 22 -35.15 5.84 11.68
CA GLY A 22 -35.29 7.17 12.29
C GLY A 22 -36.09 8.16 11.43
N ASN A 23 -36.57 9.25 12.04
CA ASN A 23 -37.32 10.32 11.38
C ASN A 23 -36.43 11.56 11.17
N ALA A 24 -36.56 12.22 10.02
CA ALA A 24 -35.99 13.54 9.76
C ALA A 24 -36.98 14.64 10.18
N VAL A 25 -36.50 15.66 10.90
CA VAL A 25 -37.27 16.88 11.17
C VAL A 25 -36.63 18.02 10.39
N LEU A 26 -37.43 18.73 9.62
CA LEU A 26 -36.98 19.85 8.80
C LEU A 26 -37.33 21.14 9.55
N SER A 27 -36.32 21.93 9.92
CA SER A 27 -36.47 23.23 10.55
C SER A 27 -36.07 24.32 9.56
N LEU A 28 -36.93 25.31 9.36
CA LEU A 28 -36.67 26.48 8.51
C LEU A 28 -36.37 27.68 9.41
N ASN A 29 -35.20 28.29 9.26
CA ASN A 29 -34.95 29.64 9.75
C ASN A 29 -34.27 30.47 8.65
N ASN A 30 -34.70 31.72 8.55
CA ASN A 30 -34.45 32.64 7.44
C ASN A 30 -32.96 32.71 7.04
N ASP A 31 -32.66 32.12 5.89
CA ASP A 31 -31.43 32.17 5.08
C ASP A 31 -30.47 30.97 5.15
N ASN A 32 -30.78 29.89 5.88
CA ASN A 32 -30.06 28.60 5.74
C ASN A 32 -30.97 27.38 5.95
N ILE A 33 -30.77 26.32 5.15
CA ILE A 33 -31.35 25.00 5.37
C ILE A 33 -30.38 24.22 6.26
N ASP A 34 -30.63 24.18 7.56
CA ASP A 34 -29.93 23.28 8.47
C ASP A 34 -30.62 21.90 8.51
N LEU A 35 -29.88 20.88 8.08
CA LEU A 35 -30.29 19.48 8.19
C LEU A 35 -29.56 18.84 9.37
N GLU A 36 -30.20 18.80 10.53
CA GLU A 36 -29.75 17.99 11.66
C GLU A 36 -30.21 16.53 11.46
N TYR A 37 -29.25 15.61 11.27
CA TYR A 37 -29.53 14.18 11.17
C TYR A 37 -29.08 13.43 12.43
N ASN A 38 -30.06 13.01 13.24
CA ASN A 38 -29.85 12.07 14.34
C ASN A 38 -29.99 10.61 13.84
N PHE A 39 -28.97 10.05 13.19
CA PHE A 39 -28.94 8.61 12.90
C PHE A 39 -28.36 7.83 14.08
N LYS A 40 -29.14 6.88 14.61
CA LYS A 40 -28.63 5.81 15.46
C LYS A 40 -28.28 4.63 14.55
N ILE A 41 -27.02 4.53 14.14
CA ILE A 41 -26.55 3.38 13.36
C ILE A 41 -26.29 2.23 14.33
N THR A 42 -27.14 1.21 14.32
CA THR A 42 -26.87 -0.09 14.94
C THR A 42 -26.22 -0.99 13.92
N PHE A 43 -24.90 -1.18 14.01
CA PHE A 43 -24.21 -2.23 13.28
C PHE A 43 -24.41 -3.55 14.04
N ASN A 44 -24.74 -4.64 13.33
CA ASN A 44 -24.64 -5.97 13.93
C ASN A 44 -23.15 -6.24 14.22
N ASP A 45 -22.82 -6.40 15.50
CA ASP A 45 -21.46 -6.61 16.03
C ASP A 45 -20.87 -8.00 15.66
N THR A 46 -21.55 -8.77 14.81
CA THR A 46 -21.22 -10.17 14.50
C THR A 46 -20.09 -10.35 13.48
N ASP A 47 -19.70 -9.29 12.76
CA ASP A 47 -18.70 -9.33 11.68
C ASP A 47 -17.34 -8.70 12.05
N LEU A 48 -17.13 -8.33 13.32
CA LEU A 48 -15.85 -7.86 13.83
C LEU A 48 -15.29 -8.90 14.79
N ASP A 49 -14.21 -9.56 14.40
CA ASP A 49 -13.47 -10.45 15.28
C ASP A 49 -12.14 -9.77 15.64
N VAL A 50 -12.16 -8.95 16.69
CA VAL A 50 -10.99 -8.16 17.10
C VAL A 50 -9.73 -9.00 17.33
N GLU A 51 -9.87 -10.29 17.69
CA GLU A 51 -8.72 -11.18 17.90
C GLU A 51 -8.08 -11.63 16.58
N LYS A 52 -8.85 -11.67 15.49
CA LYS A 52 -8.34 -11.95 14.13
C LYS A 52 -7.98 -10.69 13.36
N ASP A 53 -8.70 -9.61 13.60
CA ASP A 53 -8.62 -8.38 12.80
C ASP A 53 -7.62 -7.36 13.32
N MET A 54 -7.11 -7.55 14.54
CA MET A 54 -6.09 -6.67 15.14
C MET A 54 -4.85 -7.44 15.55
N LEU A 55 -3.70 -6.92 15.17
CA LEU A 55 -2.39 -7.51 15.46
C LEU A 55 -1.54 -6.54 16.27
N PHE A 56 -0.76 -7.07 17.21
CA PHE A 56 0.19 -6.30 18.01
C PHE A 56 1.61 -6.73 17.67
N PHE A 57 2.38 -5.81 17.10
CA PHE A 57 3.74 -6.06 16.64
C PHE A 57 4.74 -5.35 17.55
N LEU A 58 5.47 -6.12 18.35
CA LEU A 58 6.55 -5.62 19.19
C LEU A 58 7.83 -5.45 18.38
N TYR A 59 8.36 -4.25 18.41
CA TYR A 59 9.69 -3.88 17.96
C TYR A 59 10.52 -3.42 19.16
N THR A 60 11.80 -3.77 19.13
CA THR A 60 12.78 -3.35 20.11
C THR A 60 14.05 -2.97 19.38
N ARG A 61 15.04 -2.39 20.06
CA ARG A 61 16.33 -2.07 19.43
C ARG A 61 17.05 -3.31 18.87
N ALA A 62 16.82 -4.48 19.48
CA ALA A 62 17.32 -5.76 18.98
C ALA A 62 16.58 -6.26 17.71
N HIS A 63 15.32 -5.84 17.55
CA HIS A 63 14.45 -6.22 16.46
C HIS A 63 13.73 -5.00 15.84
N PRO A 64 14.47 -4.06 15.22
CA PRO A 64 13.92 -2.76 14.85
C PRO A 64 13.05 -2.78 13.58
N GLU A 65 13.22 -3.80 12.74
CA GLU A 65 12.51 -3.95 11.46
C GLU A 65 11.70 -5.26 11.36
N ASN A 66 11.99 -6.24 12.22
CA ASN A 66 11.29 -7.53 12.24
C ASN A 66 10.50 -7.67 13.55
N PRO A 67 9.17 -7.47 13.55
CA PRO A 67 8.43 -7.50 14.79
C PRO A 67 8.25 -8.92 15.33
N GLN A 68 8.10 -9.00 16.65
CA GLN A 68 7.55 -10.17 17.32
C GLN A 68 6.07 -9.94 17.58
N GLN A 69 5.23 -10.85 17.12
CA GLN A 69 3.79 -10.72 17.35
C GLN A 69 3.45 -11.04 18.81
N LEU A 70 2.61 -10.19 19.41
CA LEU A 70 2.04 -10.39 20.74
C LEU A 70 0.55 -10.68 20.60
N TRP A 71 0.03 -11.51 21.50
CA TRP A 71 -1.39 -11.83 21.59
C TRP A 71 -1.90 -11.55 22.99
N VAL A 72 -3.09 -10.99 23.08
CA VAL A 72 -3.75 -10.74 24.37
C VAL A 72 -3.88 -12.07 25.13
N ASN A 73 -3.53 -12.07 26.41
CA ASN A 73 -3.57 -13.23 27.31
C ASN A 73 -2.58 -14.38 26.98
N ASN A 74 -1.71 -14.24 25.97
CA ASN A 74 -0.71 -15.26 25.65
C ASN A 74 0.60 -15.01 26.41
N VAL A 75 0.67 -15.51 27.65
CA VAL A 75 1.85 -15.37 28.53
C VAL A 75 3.11 -15.99 27.91
N GLN A 76 2.97 -17.09 27.17
CA GLN A 76 4.13 -17.77 26.57
C GLN A 76 4.77 -16.90 25.47
N ALA A 77 3.96 -16.40 24.54
CA ALA A 77 4.46 -15.50 23.49
C ALA A 77 5.10 -14.22 24.07
N LEU A 78 4.53 -13.68 25.15
CA LEU A 78 5.13 -12.53 25.83
C LEU A 78 6.51 -12.86 26.41
N LYS A 79 6.67 -14.02 27.06
CA LYS A 79 7.95 -14.49 27.63
C LYS A 79 9.00 -14.82 26.57
N GLU A 80 8.58 -15.33 25.42
CA GLU A 80 9.46 -15.66 24.29
C GLU A 80 9.85 -14.41 23.47
N SER A 81 9.10 -13.32 23.62
CA SER A 81 9.41 -12.05 22.98
C SER A 81 10.58 -11.32 23.65
N SER A 82 11.07 -10.27 22.99
CA SER A 82 12.07 -9.33 23.53
C SER A 82 11.47 -8.26 24.44
N PHE A 83 10.20 -8.40 24.83
CA PHE A 83 9.52 -7.46 25.72
C PHE A 83 10.23 -7.39 27.07
N ASN A 84 10.49 -6.18 27.56
CA ASN A 84 11.11 -5.97 28.86
C ASN A 84 10.32 -4.91 29.64
N SER A 85 9.66 -5.33 30.72
CA SER A 85 8.80 -4.45 31.51
C SER A 85 9.51 -3.34 32.28
N SER A 86 10.84 -3.42 32.44
CA SER A 86 11.63 -2.30 32.97
C SER A 86 11.82 -1.16 31.97
N LYS A 87 11.50 -1.37 30.68
CA LYS A 87 11.58 -0.35 29.63
C LYS A 87 10.22 0.32 29.41
N ALA A 88 10.25 1.59 29.01
CA ALA A 88 9.04 2.30 28.62
C ALA A 88 8.38 1.63 27.42
N THR A 89 7.04 1.59 27.41
CA THR A 89 6.28 0.94 26.34
C THR A 89 5.54 1.99 25.50
N LYS A 90 5.80 2.00 24.19
CA LYS A 90 5.23 2.96 23.24
C LYS A 90 4.29 2.21 22.31
N PHE A 91 2.99 2.32 22.56
CA PHE A 91 1.99 1.87 21.60
C PHE A 91 1.86 2.90 20.49
N MET A 92 1.74 2.44 19.25
CA MET A 92 1.44 3.31 18.13
C MET A 92 0.55 2.66 17.09
N THR A 93 -0.25 3.45 16.37
CA THR A 93 -1.12 2.91 15.32
C THR A 93 -1.35 3.87 14.16
N HIS A 94 -1.65 3.28 13.00
CA HIS A 94 -1.98 3.97 11.78
C HIS A 94 -3.43 4.47 11.74
N GLY A 95 -3.75 5.25 10.71
CA GLY A 95 -5.09 5.76 10.42
C GLY A 95 -5.92 4.93 9.44
N TYR A 96 -6.92 5.59 8.86
CA TYR A 96 -7.81 5.05 7.82
C TYR A 96 -7.04 4.66 6.55
N GLN A 97 -7.45 3.56 5.88
CA GLN A 97 -6.84 3.07 4.64
C GLN A 97 -5.32 2.79 4.73
N ASN A 98 -4.84 2.39 5.91
CA ASN A 98 -3.42 2.17 6.18
C ASN A 98 -3.22 0.86 6.97
N THR A 99 -1.96 0.47 7.22
CA THR A 99 -1.56 -0.71 8.01
C THR A 99 -0.34 -0.37 8.88
N TYR A 100 0.12 -1.31 9.71
CA TYR A 100 1.34 -1.15 10.52
C TYR A 100 2.63 -0.86 9.72
N GLN A 101 2.60 -1.06 8.40
CA GLN A 101 3.71 -0.79 7.49
C GLN A 101 3.60 0.60 6.83
N GLY A 102 2.60 1.40 7.17
CA GLY A 102 2.49 2.77 6.69
C GLY A 102 3.64 3.66 7.16
N ASN A 103 3.95 4.71 6.39
CA ASN A 103 5.01 5.68 6.72
C ASN A 103 4.82 6.30 8.11
N ASN A 104 3.59 6.64 8.48
CA ASN A 104 3.26 7.09 9.84
C ASN A 104 3.75 6.11 10.93
N CYS A 105 3.58 4.80 10.70
CA CYS A 105 4.06 3.78 11.63
C CYS A 105 5.58 3.60 11.60
N ILE A 106 6.17 3.56 10.42
CA ILE A 106 7.61 3.34 10.24
C ILE A 106 8.42 4.53 10.79
N THR A 107 8.06 5.75 10.39
CA THR A 107 8.77 6.99 10.76
C THR A 107 8.80 7.17 12.27
N VAL A 108 7.65 7.06 12.94
CA VAL A 108 7.57 7.25 14.39
C VAL A 108 8.19 6.08 15.16
N ARG A 109 8.04 4.83 14.72
CA ARG A 109 8.74 3.67 15.33
C ARG A 109 10.25 3.88 15.32
N ARG A 110 10.81 4.23 14.15
CA ARG A 110 12.25 4.44 13.99
C ARG A 110 12.74 5.57 14.88
N ALA A 111 11.98 6.67 14.97
CA ALA A 111 12.30 7.77 15.88
C ALA A 111 12.39 7.30 17.35
N PHE A 112 11.43 6.50 17.81
CA PHE A 112 11.47 5.92 19.16
C PHE A 112 12.70 5.04 19.38
N LEU A 113 12.97 4.09 18.48
CA LEU A 113 14.08 3.14 18.61
C LEU A 113 15.46 3.80 18.48
N ALA A 114 15.55 4.88 17.70
CA ALA A 114 16.76 5.71 17.59
C ALA A 114 17.00 6.52 18.87
N ARG A 115 15.92 6.98 19.53
CA ARG A 115 16.02 7.84 20.71
C ARG A 115 16.44 7.09 21.97
N ASP A 116 15.81 5.94 22.24
CA ASP A 116 16.09 5.15 23.44
C ASP A 116 15.66 3.68 23.29
N ASP A 117 15.97 2.86 24.29
CA ASP A 117 15.63 1.43 24.32
C ASP A 117 14.22 1.23 24.87
N TYR A 118 13.24 1.19 23.97
CA TYR A 118 11.81 1.05 24.28
C TYR A 118 11.25 -0.30 23.84
N ASN A 119 10.12 -0.70 24.44
CA ASN A 119 9.19 -1.64 23.82
C ASN A 119 8.26 -0.83 22.90
N VAL A 120 8.42 -0.92 21.57
CA VAL A 120 7.53 -0.22 20.64
C VAL A 120 6.52 -1.20 20.08
N ILE A 121 5.25 -1.05 20.41
CA ILE A 121 4.16 -1.94 19.98
C ILE A 121 3.34 -1.22 18.92
N VAL A 122 3.48 -1.64 17.67
CA VAL A 122 2.65 -1.15 16.56
C VAL A 122 1.37 -1.97 16.51
N VAL A 123 0.22 -1.31 16.62
CA VAL A 123 -1.10 -1.93 16.50
C VAL A 123 -1.54 -1.86 15.05
N ASP A 124 -1.65 -3.02 14.40
CA ASP A 124 -2.28 -3.16 13.08
C ASP A 124 -3.76 -3.42 13.24
N TRP A 125 -4.59 -2.61 12.59
CA TRP A 125 -6.02 -2.82 12.46
C TRP A 125 -6.45 -2.66 11.01
N GLY A 126 -5.54 -2.94 10.07
CA GLY A 126 -5.72 -2.77 8.63
C GLY A 126 -6.98 -3.43 8.07
N ASN A 127 -7.38 -4.59 8.59
CA ASN A 127 -8.61 -5.27 8.20
C ASN A 127 -9.86 -4.42 8.44
N VAL A 128 -9.88 -3.65 9.54
CA VAL A 128 -10.96 -2.74 9.89
C VAL A 128 -10.76 -1.37 9.25
N ALA A 129 -9.52 -0.88 9.20
CA ALA A 129 -9.17 0.45 8.68
C ALA A 129 -9.37 0.59 7.16
N LYS A 130 -9.37 -0.51 6.40
CA LYS A 130 -9.59 -0.54 4.95
C LYS A 130 -11.07 -0.63 4.54
N LEU A 131 -11.98 -0.88 5.49
CA LEU A 131 -13.42 -0.84 5.24
C LEU A 131 -13.88 0.57 4.85
N PRO A 132 -15.11 0.75 4.32
CA PRO A 132 -15.68 2.09 4.14
C PRO A 132 -15.64 2.92 5.43
N TYR A 133 -15.24 4.19 5.34
CA TYR A 133 -14.97 5.06 6.49
C TYR A 133 -16.01 5.02 7.62
N PRO A 134 -17.34 5.10 7.37
CA PRO A 134 -18.33 5.05 8.46
C PRO A 134 -18.31 3.72 9.23
N ILE A 135 -17.95 2.62 8.57
CA ILE A 135 -17.83 1.30 9.19
C ILE A 135 -16.56 1.25 10.05
N SER A 136 -15.42 1.68 9.51
CA SER A 136 -14.16 1.77 10.27
C SER A 136 -14.33 2.65 11.51
N ALA A 137 -14.87 3.86 11.35
CA ALA A 137 -15.12 4.79 12.45
C ALA A 137 -16.16 4.28 13.46
N GLY A 138 -17.14 3.47 13.01
CA GLY A 138 -18.08 2.81 13.91
C GLY A 138 -17.45 1.71 14.78
N ARG A 139 -16.40 1.05 14.27
CA ARG A 139 -15.76 -0.11 14.91
C ARG A 139 -14.58 0.23 15.83
N ILE A 140 -14.03 1.45 15.77
CA ILE A 140 -12.85 1.80 16.58
C ILE A 140 -13.09 1.71 18.10
N LYS A 141 -14.33 1.79 18.59
CA LYS A 141 -14.61 1.61 20.02
C LYS A 141 -14.38 0.17 20.50
N ALA A 142 -14.76 -0.82 19.69
CA ALA A 142 -14.46 -2.22 19.99
C ALA A 142 -12.95 -2.50 19.84
N CYS A 143 -12.32 -1.91 18.83
CA CYS A 143 -10.88 -2.00 18.63
C CYS A 143 -10.09 -1.38 19.81
N GLY A 144 -10.52 -0.22 20.30
CA GLY A 144 -9.94 0.46 21.47
C GLY A 144 -10.06 -0.38 22.74
N ALA A 145 -11.21 -1.04 22.94
CA ALA A 145 -11.39 -2.00 24.04
C ALA A 145 -10.37 -3.15 23.98
N TYR A 146 -10.05 -3.62 22.77
CA TYR A 146 -9.09 -4.71 22.59
C TYR A 146 -7.64 -4.26 22.86
N ILE A 147 -7.26 -3.04 22.45
CA ILE A 147 -5.99 -2.42 22.83
C ILE A 147 -5.92 -2.25 24.35
N ALA A 148 -6.99 -1.80 25.01
CA ALA A 148 -7.07 -1.68 26.47
C ALA A 148 -6.87 -3.04 27.17
N ARG A 149 -7.39 -4.13 26.60
CA ARG A 149 -7.13 -5.50 27.09
C ARG A 149 -5.65 -5.88 26.94
N MET A 150 -5.00 -5.52 25.84
CA MET A 150 -3.54 -5.72 25.67
C MET A 150 -2.75 -4.93 26.72
N ILE A 151 -3.09 -3.66 26.96
CA ILE A 151 -2.47 -2.84 28.01
C ILE A 151 -2.60 -3.54 29.37
N GLY A 152 -3.82 -3.93 29.75
CA GLY A 152 -4.06 -4.63 31.01
C GLY A 152 -3.33 -5.98 31.11
N PHE A 153 -3.16 -6.69 30.00
CA PHE A 153 -2.37 -7.93 29.94
C PHE A 153 -0.88 -7.65 30.19
N LEU A 154 -0.28 -6.64 29.55
CA LEU A 154 1.12 -6.27 29.77
C LEU A 154 1.38 -5.75 31.19
N VAL A 155 0.44 -5.03 31.80
CA VAL A 155 0.54 -4.60 33.19
C VAL A 155 0.48 -5.81 34.14
N LYS A 156 -0.59 -6.61 34.04
CA LYS A 156 -0.85 -7.69 35.00
C LYS A 156 0.08 -8.90 34.85
N GLN A 157 0.44 -9.26 33.62
CA GLN A 157 1.23 -10.46 33.33
C GLN A 157 2.66 -10.15 32.89
N GLY A 158 2.89 -8.99 32.25
CA GLY A 158 4.23 -8.54 31.86
C GLY A 158 4.96 -7.74 32.94
N GLY A 159 4.24 -7.17 33.92
CA GLY A 159 4.80 -6.30 34.95
C GLY A 159 5.13 -4.88 34.47
N ALA A 160 4.56 -4.45 33.33
CA ALA A 160 4.79 -3.12 32.79
C ALA A 160 4.09 -2.04 33.61
N ASP A 161 4.73 -0.88 33.79
CA ASP A 161 4.13 0.26 34.49
C ASP A 161 3.27 1.10 33.52
N PRO A 162 1.95 1.25 33.75
CA PRO A 162 1.09 2.09 32.91
C PRO A 162 1.51 3.57 32.89
N ASN A 163 2.17 4.08 33.94
CA ASN A 163 2.71 5.45 33.95
C ASN A 163 3.83 5.64 32.93
N ASN A 164 4.54 4.57 32.57
CA ASN A 164 5.61 4.58 31.58
C ASN A 164 5.14 4.10 30.20
N MET A 165 3.81 4.13 29.97
CA MET A 165 3.21 3.83 28.67
C MET A 165 2.83 5.10 27.92
N SER A 166 3.08 5.10 26.61
CA SER A 166 2.60 6.13 25.70
C SER A 166 1.74 5.52 24.60
N LEU A 167 0.59 6.12 24.30
CA LEU A 167 -0.29 5.73 23.20
C LEU A 167 -0.20 6.78 22.08
N VAL A 168 0.10 6.38 20.85
CA VAL A 168 0.24 7.30 19.72
C VAL A 168 -0.66 6.85 18.57
N GLY A 169 -1.46 7.76 18.04
CA GLY A 169 -2.34 7.42 16.91
C GLY A 169 -2.39 8.53 15.89
N HIS A 170 -2.40 8.18 14.60
CA HIS A 170 -2.56 9.13 13.50
C HIS A 170 -3.94 9.06 12.88
N SER A 171 -4.54 10.21 12.53
CA SER A 171 -5.85 10.25 11.87
C SER A 171 -6.94 9.55 12.70
N LEU A 172 -7.69 8.60 12.11
CA LEU A 172 -8.66 7.76 12.80
C LEU A 172 -8.01 6.89 13.90
N GLY A 173 -6.71 6.60 13.77
CA GLY A 173 -5.90 5.94 14.79
C GLY A 173 -5.73 6.77 16.07
N ALA A 174 -5.75 8.10 15.98
CA ALA A 174 -5.74 8.98 17.16
C ALA A 174 -7.02 8.80 17.98
N GLN A 175 -8.17 8.76 17.30
CA GLN A 175 -9.46 8.48 17.94
C GLN A 175 -9.47 7.10 18.58
N LEU A 176 -8.91 6.10 17.88
CA LEU A 176 -8.75 4.73 18.38
C LEU A 176 -7.89 4.66 19.65
N MET A 177 -6.75 5.34 19.68
CA MET A 177 -5.87 5.39 20.86
C MET A 177 -6.50 6.16 22.02
N GLY A 178 -7.28 7.22 21.74
CA GLY A 178 -8.09 7.91 22.74
C GLY A 178 -9.08 6.97 23.43
N LEU A 179 -9.82 6.21 22.62
CA LEU A 179 -10.74 5.19 23.14
C LEU A 179 -10.01 4.09 23.92
N ALA A 180 -8.85 3.64 23.46
CA ALA A 180 -8.03 2.66 24.18
C ALA A 180 -7.57 3.19 25.55
N GLY A 181 -7.09 4.44 25.62
CA GLY A 181 -6.70 5.08 26.88
C GLY A 181 -7.87 5.27 27.83
N TYR A 182 -9.03 5.69 27.31
CA TYR A 182 -10.26 5.84 28.09
C TYR A 182 -10.78 4.51 28.65
N GLN A 183 -10.63 3.42 27.89
CA GLN A 183 -11.10 2.08 28.25
C GLN A 183 -10.07 1.26 29.05
N ALA A 184 -8.82 1.72 29.15
CA ALA A 184 -7.78 1.07 29.94
C ALA A 184 -8.16 1.10 31.43
N HIS A 185 -7.93 -0.02 32.12
CA HIS A 185 -8.19 -0.12 33.56
C HIS A 185 -7.31 0.86 34.34
N ASP A 186 -6.02 0.88 34.01
CA ASP A 186 -5.05 1.78 34.61
C ASP A 186 -4.77 2.95 33.66
N LYS A 187 -4.74 4.15 34.21
CA LYS A 187 -4.54 5.38 33.44
C LYS A 187 -3.12 5.42 32.89
N VAL A 188 -2.98 5.34 31.56
CA VAL A 188 -1.67 5.44 30.90
C VAL A 188 -1.04 6.83 31.07
N GLY A 189 0.28 6.88 31.14
CA GLY A 189 1.02 8.12 31.40
C GLY A 189 0.86 9.16 30.29
N HIS A 190 0.86 8.72 29.03
CA HIS A 190 0.93 9.66 27.91
C HIS A 190 0.10 9.21 26.70
N LEU A 191 -0.53 10.16 26.01
CA LEU A 191 -1.19 9.93 24.73
C LEU A 191 -0.89 11.07 23.76
N VAL A 192 -0.59 10.73 22.51
CA VAL A 192 -0.39 11.67 21.42
C VAL A 192 -1.35 11.41 20.27
N GLY A 193 -2.18 12.39 19.95
CA GLY A 193 -3.03 12.40 18.77
C GLY A 193 -2.37 13.16 17.63
N LEU A 194 -1.97 12.45 16.57
CA LEU A 194 -1.35 13.02 15.37
C LEU A 194 -2.45 13.31 14.34
N ASP A 195 -2.83 14.58 14.24
CA ASP A 195 -3.93 15.11 13.45
C ASP A 195 -5.21 14.24 13.51
N PRO A 196 -5.90 14.21 14.67
CA PRO A 196 -7.02 13.30 14.89
C PRO A 196 -8.16 13.51 13.89
N ALA A 197 -8.68 12.41 13.33
CA ALA A 197 -9.72 12.50 12.31
C ALA A 197 -10.99 13.20 12.82
N ARG A 198 -11.50 14.12 12.00
CA ARG A 198 -12.68 14.94 12.26
C ARG A 198 -14.02 14.26 11.89
N PRO A 199 -14.18 13.64 10.70
CA PRO A 199 -15.48 13.11 10.30
C PRO A 199 -15.98 12.03 11.28
N GLY A 200 -17.14 12.26 11.89
CA GLY A 200 -17.72 11.40 12.93
C GLY A 200 -17.34 11.75 14.37
N PHE A 201 -16.44 12.73 14.59
CA PHE A 201 -15.89 13.04 15.92
C PHE A 201 -15.99 14.51 16.36
N ILE A 202 -16.50 15.41 15.51
CA ILE A 202 -16.68 16.86 15.80
C ILE A 202 -17.39 17.10 17.14
N ASN A 203 -18.44 16.34 17.44
CA ASN A 203 -19.21 16.47 18.67
C ASN A 203 -19.02 15.27 19.62
N ALA A 204 -17.92 14.54 19.47
CA ALA A 204 -17.66 13.38 20.33
C ALA A 204 -17.43 13.84 21.78
N ALA A 205 -18.25 13.34 22.70
CA ALA A 205 -18.00 13.42 24.12
C ALA A 205 -16.82 12.50 24.52
N PRO A 206 -16.23 12.68 25.72
CA PRO A 206 -15.23 11.74 26.23
C PRO A 206 -15.71 10.28 26.18
N GLY A 207 -14.83 9.35 25.80
CA GLY A 207 -15.18 7.94 25.58
C GLY A 207 -15.92 7.65 24.26
N ARG A 208 -16.06 8.65 23.37
CA ARG A 208 -16.54 8.51 21.98
C ARG A 208 -15.51 8.99 20.95
N GLY A 209 -14.45 9.65 21.40
CA GLY A 209 -13.31 10.12 20.63
C GLY A 209 -12.21 10.55 21.60
N ILE A 210 -11.10 11.02 21.04
CA ILE A 210 -9.93 11.47 21.79
C ILE A 210 -10.27 12.67 22.68
N SER A 211 -9.78 12.65 23.91
CA SER A 211 -9.99 13.69 24.92
C SER A 211 -8.87 13.71 25.96
N SER A 212 -8.76 14.82 26.70
CA SER A 212 -7.85 14.95 27.84
C SER A 212 -8.11 13.92 28.96
N LEU A 213 -9.26 13.23 28.95
CA LEU A 213 -9.57 12.15 29.89
C LEU A 213 -8.99 10.80 29.49
N ASP A 214 -8.17 10.69 28.44
CA ASP A 214 -7.74 9.40 27.93
C ASP A 214 -6.36 8.97 28.48
N ALA A 215 -5.54 9.91 28.95
CA ALA A 215 -4.24 9.66 29.60
C ALA A 215 -3.92 10.72 30.67
N GLN A 216 -2.81 10.59 31.40
CA GLN A 216 -2.37 11.62 32.36
C GLN A 216 -1.94 12.91 31.66
N VAL A 217 -1.24 12.78 30.53
CA VAL A 217 -0.96 13.86 29.59
C VAL A 217 -1.45 13.46 28.21
N VAL A 218 -2.17 14.37 27.55
CA VAL A 218 -2.72 14.16 26.20
C VAL A 218 -2.24 15.32 25.36
N GLU A 219 -1.43 15.04 24.35
CA GLU A 219 -0.89 16.02 23.41
C GLU A 219 -1.55 15.81 22.05
N ILE A 220 -2.07 16.86 21.43
CA ILE A 220 -2.64 16.80 20.08
C ILE A 220 -1.81 17.65 19.16
N ILE A 221 -1.51 17.13 17.97
CA ILE A 221 -0.82 17.88 16.91
C ILE A 221 -1.83 18.09 15.79
N HIS A 222 -2.10 19.35 15.45
CA HIS A 222 -3.02 19.76 14.40
C HIS A 222 -2.23 20.22 13.19
N THR A 223 -2.39 19.57 12.04
CA THR A 223 -1.71 19.95 10.79
C THR A 223 -2.65 19.99 9.59
N ASN A 224 -3.89 19.50 9.70
CA ASN A 224 -4.89 19.55 8.64
C ASN A 224 -6.30 19.86 9.18
N SER A 225 -6.37 20.80 10.14
CA SER A 225 -7.60 21.19 10.82
C SER A 225 -8.71 21.63 9.86
N ASN A 226 -9.96 21.30 10.22
CA ASN A 226 -11.18 21.59 9.46
C ASN A 226 -11.33 20.88 8.11
N TYR A 227 -10.35 20.08 7.71
CA TYR A 227 -10.44 19.20 6.56
C TYR A 227 -10.52 17.74 7.03
N TYR A 228 -9.40 17.02 7.10
CA TYR A 228 -9.36 15.68 7.68
C TYR A 228 -9.21 15.72 9.21
N GLY A 229 -8.46 16.67 9.75
CA GLY A 229 -8.16 16.82 11.17
C GLY A 229 -9.19 17.65 11.95
N LEU A 230 -9.30 17.37 13.25
CA LEU A 230 -10.03 18.22 14.20
C LEU A 230 -9.35 19.59 14.32
N ALA A 231 -10.13 20.64 14.50
CA ALA A 231 -9.62 21.99 14.79
C ALA A 231 -9.73 22.33 16.26
N GLU A 232 -10.78 21.82 16.92
CA GLU A 232 -11.05 22.09 18.31
C GLU A 232 -10.02 21.38 19.21
N PRO A 233 -9.52 22.07 20.25
CA PRO A 233 -8.59 21.46 21.18
C PRO A 233 -9.26 20.30 21.92
N ARG A 234 -8.57 19.17 21.99
CA ARG A 234 -9.02 17.94 22.68
C ARG A 234 -8.05 17.47 23.74
N GLY A 235 -6.80 17.94 23.69
CA GLY A 235 -5.76 17.53 24.59
C GLY A 235 -5.74 18.27 25.91
N HIS A 236 -4.72 17.94 26.70
CA HIS A 236 -4.17 18.86 27.67
C HIS A 236 -3.39 19.96 26.93
N LEU A 237 -2.54 19.55 25.99
CA LEU A 237 -1.75 20.45 25.15
C LEU A 237 -2.13 20.22 23.69
N ASP A 238 -2.52 21.27 22.99
CA ASP A 238 -2.91 21.21 21.58
C ASP A 238 -1.94 22.09 20.78
N TYR A 239 -1.17 21.48 19.89
CA TYR A 239 -0.11 22.11 19.11
C TYR A 239 -0.59 22.40 17.68
N TYR A 240 -0.40 23.61 17.22
CA TYR A 240 -0.82 24.11 15.91
C TYR A 240 0.41 24.63 15.12
N PRO A 241 1.30 23.74 14.65
CA PRO A 241 2.40 24.11 13.76
C PRO A 241 1.87 24.82 12.52
N ASN A 242 2.44 25.97 12.22
CA ASN A 242 2.06 26.83 11.09
C ASN A 242 0.57 27.19 11.09
N GLY A 243 -0.04 27.29 12.28
CA GLY A 243 -1.46 27.57 12.48
C GLY A 243 -2.37 26.34 12.43
N GLY A 244 -1.82 25.16 12.13
CA GLY A 244 -2.49 23.86 12.14
C GLY A 244 -3.52 23.63 11.01
N GLY A 245 -3.66 24.60 10.11
CA GLY A 245 -4.51 24.50 8.93
C GLY A 245 -3.86 23.75 7.76
N ILE A 246 -4.52 23.83 6.60
CA ILE A 246 -4.20 23.16 5.33
C ILE A 246 -3.02 23.78 4.54
N ASP A 247 -2.10 24.48 5.22
CA ASP A 247 -1.04 25.25 4.59
C ASP A 247 0.32 24.99 5.27
N GLN A 248 0.65 23.71 5.48
CA GLN A 248 1.95 23.38 6.04
C GLN A 248 3.06 23.69 5.02
N PRO A 249 4.18 24.32 5.44
CA PRO A 249 5.32 24.59 4.57
C PRO A 249 5.81 23.31 3.86
N GLY A 250 6.06 23.39 2.55
CA GLY A 250 6.51 22.26 1.73
C GLY A 250 5.42 21.27 1.34
N CYS A 251 4.15 21.64 1.47
CA CYS A 251 3.02 20.93 0.87
C CYS A 251 2.49 21.73 -0.33
N ASP A 252 2.73 21.23 -1.55
CA ASP A 252 2.44 21.93 -2.81
C ASP A 252 0.94 22.29 -2.98
N ASP A 253 0.65 23.36 -3.73
CA ASP A 253 -0.70 23.92 -3.93
C ASP A 253 -1.67 23.07 -4.79
N GLU A 254 -1.27 21.84 -5.15
CA GLU A 254 -2.15 20.90 -5.84
C GLU A 254 -3.22 20.39 -4.85
N PRO A 255 -4.53 20.69 -5.05
CA PRO A 255 -5.54 20.56 -4.00
C PRO A 255 -5.62 19.19 -3.34
N ASN A 256 -5.48 18.11 -4.12
CA ASN A 256 -5.54 16.75 -3.58
C ASN A 256 -4.22 16.28 -2.96
N HIS A 257 -3.07 16.88 -3.29
CA HIS A 257 -1.76 16.54 -2.72
C HIS A 257 -1.53 17.31 -1.42
N LYS A 258 -1.91 18.60 -1.42
CA LYS A 258 -1.85 19.51 -0.28
C LYS A 258 -2.44 18.89 0.99
N TYR A 259 -3.71 18.48 0.92
CA TYR A 259 -4.42 18.00 2.11
C TYR A 259 -3.88 16.71 2.71
N TYR A 260 -3.36 15.78 1.90
CA TYR A 260 -2.71 14.58 2.46
C TYR A 260 -1.33 14.89 3.02
N CYS A 261 -0.55 15.75 2.35
CA CYS A 261 0.74 16.19 2.86
C CYS A 261 0.59 16.89 4.22
N ASP A 262 -0.34 17.84 4.32
CA ASP A 262 -0.68 18.53 5.56
C ASP A 262 -1.08 17.54 6.66
N HIS A 263 -1.94 16.57 6.33
CA HIS A 263 -2.41 15.53 7.27
C HIS A 263 -1.27 14.65 7.77
N ASP A 264 -0.25 14.42 6.94
CA ASP A 264 0.89 13.57 7.24
C ASP A 264 2.02 14.30 8.00
N ARG A 265 2.09 15.64 7.91
CA ARG A 265 3.08 16.46 8.63
C ARG A 265 3.08 16.20 10.14
N ALA A 266 1.93 15.88 10.74
CA ALA A 266 1.83 15.60 12.16
C ALA A 266 2.79 14.50 12.62
N TYR A 267 2.92 13.39 11.87
CA TYR A 267 3.82 12.30 12.28
C TYR A 267 5.29 12.57 11.93
N TYR A 268 5.58 13.42 10.94
CA TYR A 268 6.94 13.88 10.66
C TYR A 268 7.46 14.83 11.73
N PHE A 269 6.68 15.84 12.12
CA PHE A 269 7.03 16.74 13.22
C PHE A 269 7.21 15.98 14.53
N TYR A 270 6.32 15.03 14.81
CA TYR A 270 6.42 14.19 16.00
C TYR A 270 7.70 13.33 16.02
N ALA A 271 8.05 12.72 14.88
CA ALA A 271 9.28 11.93 14.77
C ALA A 271 10.55 12.78 14.99
N GLU A 272 10.58 14.01 14.46
CA GLU A 272 11.67 14.95 14.74
C GLU A 272 11.71 15.31 16.22
N ALA A 273 10.58 15.63 16.85
CA ALA A 273 10.55 16.01 18.26
C ALA A 273 10.97 14.88 19.22
N ILE A 274 10.73 13.62 18.85
CA ILE A 274 11.27 12.47 19.61
C ILE A 274 12.81 12.47 19.57
N THR A 275 13.40 12.65 18.39
CA THR A 275 14.85 12.53 18.19
C THR A 275 15.60 13.82 18.53
N ARG A 276 14.93 14.97 18.45
CA ARG A 276 15.42 16.32 18.74
C ARG A 276 14.45 17.11 19.62
N PRO A 277 14.34 16.78 20.92
CA PRO A 277 13.39 17.41 21.85
C PRO A 277 13.45 18.94 21.91
N GLU A 278 14.64 19.52 21.73
CA GLU A 278 14.86 20.97 21.78
C GLU A 278 14.86 21.62 20.38
N GLY A 279 14.66 20.83 19.31
CA GLY A 279 14.67 21.31 17.93
C GLY A 279 13.35 21.96 17.51
N LEU A 280 12.25 21.56 18.13
CA LEU A 280 10.92 22.13 17.91
C LEU A 280 10.39 22.63 19.25
N VAL A 281 10.16 23.93 19.33
CA VAL A 281 9.70 24.60 20.53
C VAL A 281 8.41 25.35 20.19
N ALA A 282 7.41 25.23 21.05
CA ALA A 282 6.12 25.86 20.86
C ALA A 282 5.79 26.79 22.02
N VAL A 283 5.16 27.91 21.69
CA VAL A 283 4.80 28.96 22.63
C VAL A 283 3.30 28.91 22.86
N LYS A 284 2.88 28.98 24.12
CA LYS A 284 1.46 29.08 24.42
C LYS A 284 0.91 30.41 23.93
N CYS A 285 -0.18 30.35 23.17
CA CYS A 285 -0.83 31.55 22.67
C CYS A 285 -2.34 31.37 22.63
N LYS A 286 -3.06 32.47 22.49
CA LYS A 286 -4.51 32.46 22.32
C LYS A 286 -4.90 31.91 20.94
N ASP A 287 -4.24 32.39 19.90
CA ASP A 287 -4.45 32.01 18.52
C ASP A 287 -3.17 32.25 17.68
N TYR A 288 -3.18 31.75 16.43
CA TYR A 288 -2.01 31.84 15.55
C TYR A 288 -1.70 33.28 15.11
N GLU A 289 -2.73 34.13 14.99
CA GLU A 289 -2.57 35.54 14.61
C GLU A 289 -1.85 36.34 15.69
N GLU A 290 -2.18 36.11 16.96
CA GLU A 290 -1.47 36.69 18.10
C GLU A 290 -0.03 36.17 18.20
N PHE A 291 0.18 34.89 17.85
CA PHE A 291 1.52 34.31 17.75
C PHE A 291 2.39 34.96 16.69
N LEU A 292 1.87 35.22 15.49
CA LEU A 292 2.61 35.92 14.45
C LEU A 292 2.95 37.38 14.82
N LYS A 293 2.18 38.00 15.72
CA LYS A 293 2.39 39.36 16.21
C LYS A 293 3.37 39.44 17.39
N GLY A 294 3.85 38.32 17.91
CA GLY A 294 4.68 38.28 19.13
C GLY A 294 3.91 38.63 20.41
N GLY A 295 2.58 38.46 20.41
CA GLY A 295 1.72 38.80 21.57
C GLY A 295 1.62 37.71 22.63
N CYS A 296 2.32 36.58 22.48
CA CYS A 296 2.20 35.43 23.35
C CYS A 296 2.92 35.59 24.70
N ASP A 297 2.59 34.72 25.65
CA ASP A 297 3.35 34.61 26.90
C ASP A 297 4.69 33.93 26.64
N GLU A 298 5.74 34.73 26.41
CA GLU A 298 7.12 34.28 26.17
C GLU A 298 7.70 33.44 27.33
N LYS A 299 7.02 33.33 28.48
CA LYS A 299 7.44 32.49 29.61
C LYS A 299 6.83 31.09 29.60
N ASP A 300 5.75 30.83 28.85
CA ASP A 300 5.10 29.50 28.77
C ASP A 300 5.47 28.82 27.44
N VAL A 301 6.77 28.49 27.36
CA VAL A 301 7.42 27.84 26.23
C VAL A 301 7.69 26.38 26.58
N LEU A 302 7.30 25.46 25.69
CA LEU A 302 7.47 24.03 25.89
C LEU A 302 8.12 23.38 24.66
N PRO A 303 8.91 22.30 24.85
CA PRO A 303 9.24 21.37 23.78
C PRO A 303 7.97 20.92 23.07
N PHE A 304 8.01 20.88 21.74
CA PHE A 304 6.93 20.34 20.93
C PHE A 304 6.66 18.86 21.28
N ALA A 305 5.45 18.39 21.00
CA ALA A 305 4.87 17.11 21.39
C ALA A 305 5.85 15.92 21.56
N GLY A 306 5.61 15.04 22.55
CA GLY A 306 6.38 13.80 22.74
C GLY A 306 7.68 13.95 23.52
N ALA A 307 8.32 15.11 23.46
CA ALA A 307 9.51 15.41 24.25
C ALA A 307 9.17 15.59 25.73
N SER A 308 9.79 14.77 26.60
CA SER A 308 9.79 14.93 28.07
C SER A 308 8.40 15.17 28.66
N HIS A 309 7.43 14.31 28.35
CA HIS A 309 6.04 14.42 28.77
C HIS A 309 5.87 14.64 30.30
N GLU A 310 6.81 14.18 31.12
CA GLU A 310 6.86 14.41 32.56
C GLU A 310 6.95 15.91 32.89
N ARG A 311 7.65 16.70 32.07
CA ARG A 311 7.75 18.17 32.20
C ARG A 311 6.44 18.88 31.85
N LYS A 312 5.50 18.18 31.22
CA LYS A 312 4.22 18.72 30.72
C LYS A 312 3.04 18.36 31.63
N LEU A 313 3.27 17.62 32.71
CA LEU A 313 2.25 17.31 33.72
C LEU A 313 1.64 18.60 34.28
N GLY A 314 0.30 18.67 34.29
CA GLY A 314 -0.46 19.82 34.78
C GLY A 314 -0.51 21.03 33.84
N LYS A 315 0.24 21.02 32.73
CA LYS A 315 0.19 22.10 31.71
C LYS A 315 -1.05 21.93 30.82
N LYS A 316 -1.66 23.07 30.45
CA LYS A 316 -2.81 23.10 29.53
C LYS A 316 -2.79 24.30 28.60
N GLY A 317 -3.34 24.14 27.40
CA GLY A 317 -3.62 25.22 26.46
C GLY A 317 -3.19 24.91 25.02
N SER A 318 -3.35 25.91 24.15
CA SER A 318 -2.94 25.86 22.75
C SER A 318 -1.54 26.44 22.56
N TYR A 319 -0.72 25.75 21.80
CA TYR A 319 0.67 26.08 21.55
C TYR A 319 0.93 26.22 20.05
N PHE A 320 1.69 27.22 19.67
CA PHE A 320 1.96 27.56 18.28
C PHE A 320 3.46 27.61 18.01
N LEU A 321 3.83 27.28 16.79
CA LEU A 321 5.20 27.29 16.29
C LEU A 321 5.20 27.44 14.78
N ARG A 322 6.34 27.84 14.22
CA ARG A 322 6.62 27.77 12.79
C ARG A 322 7.61 26.66 12.53
N THR A 323 7.50 26.04 11.35
CA THR A 323 8.45 25.03 10.90
C THR A 323 9.03 25.39 9.54
N ALA A 324 10.16 24.79 9.19
CA ALA A 324 10.65 24.74 7.82
C ALA A 324 9.75 23.85 6.95
N ASP A 325 9.98 23.90 5.65
CA ASP A 325 9.28 23.13 4.62
C ASP A 325 9.79 21.70 4.48
N THR A 326 11.02 21.43 4.89
CA THR A 326 11.70 20.14 4.79
C THR A 326 12.37 19.79 6.11
N ALA A 327 12.60 18.50 6.35
CA ALA A 327 13.34 18.07 7.54
C ALA A 327 14.80 18.54 7.40
N LEU A 328 15.41 19.19 8.38
CA LEU A 328 14.98 19.40 9.76
C LEU A 328 14.02 20.61 9.90
N PHE A 329 12.88 20.39 10.55
CA PHE A 329 11.76 21.32 10.59
C PHE A 329 11.92 22.48 11.59
N GLY A 330 12.80 22.35 12.59
CA GLY A 330 13.10 23.42 13.55
C GLY A 330 13.80 24.64 12.95
N LEU A 331 13.38 25.86 13.31
CA LEU A 331 13.84 27.14 12.74
C LEU A 331 14.84 27.96 13.59
N GLY A 332 15.47 27.38 14.62
CA GLY A 332 16.13 28.11 15.74
C GLY A 332 17.08 29.30 15.41
N ASP A 333 17.31 30.16 16.43
CA ASP A 333 18.14 31.37 16.38
C ASP A 333 19.68 31.10 16.28
N LEU A 334 20.39 31.84 15.41
CA LEU A 334 21.87 32.04 15.36
C LEU A 334 22.18 33.52 15.75
N PRO A 335 23.28 33.94 16.48
CA PRO A 335 24.67 34.14 15.94
C PRO A 335 25.83 34.21 17.04
N PRO A 336 27.14 34.57 16.83
CA PRO A 336 27.88 35.11 15.69
C PRO A 336 29.06 34.24 15.17
N VAL A 337 29.59 34.63 14.01
CA VAL A 337 30.73 34.06 13.29
C VAL A 337 31.91 33.70 14.21
N MET A 338 32.20 32.40 14.33
CA MET A 338 33.56 31.88 14.51
C MET A 338 33.68 30.64 13.62
N GLU A 339 34.61 30.78 12.67
CA GLU A 339 35.19 29.83 11.74
C GLU A 339 34.44 28.52 11.48
N SER A 340 34.02 28.39 10.22
CA SER A 340 33.78 27.11 9.58
C SER A 340 34.83 26.08 10.02
N PRO A 341 34.46 24.96 10.68
CA PRO A 341 35.23 23.76 10.45
C PRO A 341 35.08 23.49 8.95
N SER A 342 36.22 23.32 8.29
CA SER A 342 36.33 23.00 6.87
C SER A 342 35.15 22.13 6.40
N MET A 343 34.53 22.55 5.30
CA MET A 343 33.76 21.68 4.42
C MET A 343 34.65 20.49 4.01
N ASP A 344 34.61 19.44 4.80
CA ASP A 344 34.89 18.05 4.43
C ASP A 344 34.19 17.22 5.51
N ASP A 345 33.31 16.30 5.10
CA ASP A 345 32.44 15.44 5.93
C ASP A 345 30.97 15.88 6.16
N THR A 346 30.33 16.56 5.21
CA THR A 346 28.91 16.25 4.95
C THR A 346 28.85 14.87 4.29
N PRO A 347 28.03 13.89 4.73
CA PRO A 347 27.78 12.73 3.91
C PRO A 347 27.13 13.26 2.63
N SER A 348 27.83 13.12 1.51
CA SER A 348 27.30 13.42 0.19
C SER A 348 25.98 12.67 0.03
N VAL A 349 24.86 13.39 0.00
CA VAL A 349 23.59 12.81 -0.47
C VAL A 349 23.80 12.60 -1.97
N ASN A 350 23.93 11.35 -2.39
CA ASN A 350 24.11 11.08 -3.80
C ASN A 350 22.77 11.34 -4.49
N LEU A 351 22.69 12.43 -5.24
CA LEU A 351 21.54 12.80 -6.04
C LEU A 351 21.83 12.46 -7.50
N THR A 352 20.85 11.87 -8.17
CA THR A 352 20.83 11.81 -9.64
C THR A 352 20.64 13.21 -10.23
N SER A 353 20.98 13.39 -11.50
CA SER A 353 20.75 14.64 -12.25
C SER A 353 19.28 15.09 -12.23
N ASP A 354 18.36 14.15 -12.03
CA ASP A 354 16.91 14.37 -12.03
C ASP A 354 16.34 14.53 -10.60
N GLY A 355 17.21 14.64 -9.59
CA GLY A 355 16.83 14.95 -8.21
C GLY A 355 16.24 13.77 -7.43
N VAL A 356 16.54 12.53 -7.82
CA VAL A 356 16.28 11.33 -6.99
C VAL A 356 17.48 11.08 -6.08
N VAL A 357 17.22 10.95 -4.78
CA VAL A 357 18.20 10.53 -3.78
C VAL A 357 18.45 9.03 -3.93
N ILE A 358 19.71 8.62 -4.11
CA ILE A 358 20.06 7.20 -4.32
C ILE A 358 19.59 6.33 -3.16
N GLU A 359 19.71 6.84 -1.92
CA GLU A 359 19.32 6.14 -0.70
C GLU A 359 17.79 5.95 -0.54
N ASP A 360 16.99 6.49 -1.47
CA ASP A 360 15.55 6.28 -1.52
C ASP A 360 15.15 5.03 -2.32
N ILE A 361 16.08 4.45 -3.07
CA ILE A 361 15.88 3.21 -3.84
C ILE A 361 16.62 2.07 -3.13
N LEU A 362 15.85 1.15 -2.55
CA LEU A 362 16.38 0.03 -1.78
C LEU A 362 16.31 -1.26 -2.59
N PHE A 363 17.30 -2.13 -2.40
CA PHE A 363 17.40 -3.41 -3.11
C PHE A 363 17.36 -4.55 -2.11
N PHE A 364 16.32 -5.38 -2.15
CA PHE A 364 16.13 -6.47 -1.19
C PHE A 364 16.31 -7.83 -1.87
N LEU A 365 17.40 -8.52 -1.51
CA LEU A 365 17.74 -9.84 -2.04
C LEU A 365 17.02 -10.95 -1.27
N TYR A 366 16.36 -11.82 -2.02
CA TYR A 366 15.82 -13.10 -1.59
C TYR A 366 16.42 -14.24 -2.41
N THR A 367 16.73 -15.33 -1.72
CA THR A 367 17.22 -16.59 -2.30
C THR A 367 16.53 -17.75 -1.59
N LYS A 368 16.79 -18.99 -2.00
CA LYS A 368 16.32 -20.16 -1.24
C LYS A 368 16.86 -20.23 0.19
N ASN A 369 17.97 -19.56 0.48
CA ASN A 369 18.55 -19.49 1.83
C ASN A 369 17.84 -18.46 2.72
N ASN A 370 17.11 -17.51 2.13
CA ASN A 370 16.38 -16.47 2.84
C ASN A 370 15.05 -16.10 2.14
N PRO A 371 14.12 -17.07 1.98
CA PRO A 371 12.95 -16.89 1.11
C PRO A 371 11.91 -15.91 1.67
N LYS A 372 11.94 -15.64 2.98
CA LYS A 372 10.97 -14.78 3.69
C LYS A 372 11.54 -13.44 4.14
N VAL A 373 12.80 -13.43 4.57
CA VAL A 373 13.48 -12.25 5.12
C VAL A 373 14.61 -11.84 4.18
N PRO A 374 14.58 -10.64 3.59
CA PRO A 374 15.60 -10.25 2.63
C PRO A 374 16.92 -9.90 3.32
N GLN A 375 18.00 -9.95 2.53
CA GLN A 375 19.20 -9.19 2.82
C GLN A 375 19.16 -7.92 1.98
N GLN A 376 19.31 -6.76 2.61
CA GLN A 376 19.41 -5.51 1.87
C GLN A 376 20.77 -5.45 1.17
N LEU A 377 20.75 -5.27 -0.15
CA LEU A 377 21.90 -4.85 -0.93
C LEU A 377 21.94 -3.33 -0.91
N TYR A 378 23.12 -2.77 -0.69
CA TYR A 378 23.33 -1.33 -0.81
C TYR A 378 23.87 -1.02 -2.19
N TYR A 379 23.44 0.12 -2.73
CA TYR A 379 23.82 0.60 -4.04
C TYR A 379 25.35 0.56 -4.22
N LYS A 380 25.81 -0.19 -5.22
CA LYS A 380 27.24 -0.39 -5.59
C LYS A 380 28.17 -0.77 -4.42
N ASN A 381 27.65 -1.45 -3.39
CA ASN A 381 28.44 -1.83 -2.20
C ASN A 381 28.95 -3.27 -2.27
N LEU A 382 30.22 -3.44 -2.65
CA LEU A 382 30.86 -4.75 -2.79
C LEU A 382 30.98 -5.51 -1.46
N THR A 383 31.24 -4.82 -0.35
CA THR A 383 31.43 -5.46 0.96
C THR A 383 30.16 -6.15 1.44
N ILE A 384 29.00 -5.49 1.30
CA ILE A 384 27.71 -6.09 1.67
C ILE A 384 27.30 -7.16 0.65
N LEU A 385 27.55 -6.94 -0.64
CA LEU A 385 27.29 -7.93 -1.68
C LEU A 385 28.02 -9.26 -1.40
N ASN A 386 29.32 -9.21 -1.06
CA ASN A 386 30.13 -10.39 -0.77
C ASN A 386 29.71 -11.15 0.49
N ARG A 387 28.96 -10.52 1.40
CA ARG A 387 28.41 -11.14 2.62
C ARG A 387 26.96 -11.61 2.44
N SER A 388 26.36 -11.33 1.30
CA SER A 388 25.00 -11.74 0.99
C SER A 388 24.93 -13.18 0.51
N PHE A 389 23.72 -13.71 0.38
CA PHE A 389 23.45 -15.02 -0.21
C PHE A 389 23.40 -14.99 -1.74
N LEU A 390 23.75 -13.86 -2.37
CA LEU A 390 23.75 -13.74 -3.81
C LEU A 390 24.77 -14.73 -4.40
N ASN A 391 24.33 -15.51 -5.38
CA ASN A 391 25.15 -16.46 -6.08
C ASN A 391 25.15 -16.14 -7.57
N PHE A 392 26.26 -15.62 -8.09
CA PHE A 392 26.39 -15.20 -9.50
C PHE A 392 26.15 -16.32 -10.53
N SER A 393 26.23 -17.60 -10.12
CA SER A 393 25.87 -18.73 -10.98
C SER A 393 24.36 -18.95 -11.11
N GLN A 394 23.54 -18.29 -10.27
CA GLN A 394 22.08 -18.37 -10.31
C GLN A 394 21.48 -17.21 -11.12
N PRO A 395 20.39 -17.41 -11.87
CA PRO A 395 19.76 -16.33 -12.62
C PRO A 395 19.23 -15.23 -11.69
N LEU A 396 19.34 -13.98 -12.14
CA LEU A 396 18.89 -12.79 -11.41
C LEU A 396 17.49 -12.38 -11.88
N LYS A 397 16.59 -12.15 -10.93
CA LYS A 397 15.21 -11.72 -11.15
C LYS A 397 15.00 -10.42 -10.39
N VAL A 398 14.87 -9.31 -11.11
CA VAL A 398 14.62 -7.99 -10.53
C VAL A 398 13.11 -7.74 -10.57
N VAL A 399 12.50 -7.45 -9.43
CA VAL A 399 11.04 -7.21 -9.31
C VAL A 399 10.81 -5.77 -8.87
N VAL A 400 9.97 -5.05 -9.61
CA VAL A 400 9.69 -3.62 -9.38
C VAL A 400 8.19 -3.39 -9.19
N HIS A 401 7.80 -2.85 -8.03
CA HIS A 401 6.40 -2.57 -7.73
C HIS A 401 5.90 -1.26 -8.38
N GLY A 402 4.58 -1.06 -8.39
CA GLY A 402 3.92 0.13 -8.91
C GLY A 402 3.66 1.24 -7.89
N TRP A 403 2.78 2.17 -8.27
CA TRP A 403 2.31 3.28 -7.43
C TRP A 403 1.62 2.80 -6.14
N ARG A 404 1.86 3.49 -5.02
CA ARG A 404 1.36 3.16 -3.67
C ARG A 404 1.66 1.72 -3.24
N SER A 405 2.86 1.27 -3.53
CA SER A 405 3.33 -0.08 -3.25
C SER A 405 4.78 -0.08 -2.75
N ASN A 406 5.28 -1.24 -2.32
CA ASN A 406 6.65 -1.46 -1.87
C ASN A 406 7.09 -2.92 -2.12
N HIS A 407 8.32 -3.27 -1.74
CA HIS A 407 8.89 -4.61 -1.95
C HIS A 407 8.17 -5.76 -1.21
N THR A 408 7.38 -5.46 -0.17
CA THR A 408 6.59 -6.45 0.60
C THR A 408 5.13 -6.56 0.16
N SER A 409 4.69 -5.70 -0.77
CA SER A 409 3.35 -5.80 -1.37
C SER A 409 3.11 -7.14 -2.08
N ASP A 410 1.86 -7.43 -2.44
CA ASP A 410 1.50 -8.62 -3.22
C ASP A 410 2.35 -8.78 -4.49
N VAL A 411 2.75 -7.69 -5.15
CA VAL A 411 3.64 -7.75 -6.33
C VAL A 411 4.98 -8.37 -5.96
N GLY A 412 5.65 -7.85 -4.93
CA GLY A 412 6.94 -8.36 -4.48
C GLY A 412 6.83 -9.77 -3.88
N THR A 413 5.84 -9.99 -3.03
CA THR A 413 5.63 -11.25 -2.32
C THR A 413 5.27 -12.40 -3.25
N LEU A 414 4.25 -12.25 -4.10
CA LEU A 414 3.79 -13.33 -4.97
C LEU A 414 4.83 -13.69 -6.03
N LEU A 415 5.50 -12.71 -6.63
CA LEU A 415 6.51 -12.96 -7.64
C LEU A 415 7.78 -13.58 -7.04
N ARG A 416 8.23 -13.09 -5.88
CA ARG A 416 9.35 -13.72 -5.15
C ARG A 416 9.06 -15.18 -4.87
N GLU A 417 7.91 -15.47 -4.27
CA GLU A 417 7.54 -16.86 -3.94
C GLU A 417 7.46 -17.72 -5.20
N ALA A 418 6.80 -17.22 -6.25
CA ALA A 418 6.70 -17.94 -7.51
C ALA A 418 8.08 -18.24 -8.15
N PHE A 419 9.04 -17.30 -8.10
CA PHE A 419 10.40 -17.58 -8.56
C PHE A 419 11.08 -18.62 -7.68
N LEU A 420 11.09 -18.45 -6.35
CA LEU A 420 11.81 -19.35 -5.44
C LEU A 420 11.20 -20.75 -5.38
N ASP A 421 9.90 -20.90 -5.66
CA ASP A 421 9.22 -22.18 -5.82
C ASP A 421 9.73 -22.94 -7.07
N GLN A 422 10.02 -22.21 -8.16
CA GLN A 422 10.48 -22.81 -9.42
C GLN A 422 11.94 -23.26 -9.40
N GLY A 423 12.81 -22.57 -8.65
CA GLY A 423 14.24 -22.80 -8.78
C GLY A 423 15.08 -21.93 -7.87
N SER A 424 16.39 -22.17 -7.92
CA SER A 424 17.36 -21.32 -7.23
C SER A 424 17.57 -20.06 -8.06
N PHE A 425 17.18 -18.92 -7.51
CA PHE A 425 17.32 -17.61 -8.14
C PHE A 425 17.86 -16.60 -7.14
N ASN A 426 18.51 -15.56 -7.66
CA ASN A 426 18.68 -14.31 -6.92
C ASN A 426 17.47 -13.43 -7.25
N VAL A 427 16.53 -13.26 -6.32
CA VAL A 427 15.38 -12.37 -6.52
C VAL A 427 15.65 -11.06 -5.81
N VAL A 428 15.85 -9.98 -6.55
CA VAL A 428 16.03 -8.63 -6.01
C VAL A 428 14.72 -7.86 -6.16
N SER A 429 14.02 -7.64 -5.04
CA SER A 429 12.83 -6.79 -5.00
C SER A 429 13.27 -5.35 -4.77
N VAL A 430 13.00 -4.48 -5.74
CA VAL A 430 13.33 -3.05 -5.68
C VAL A 430 12.22 -2.34 -4.91
N ASP A 431 12.59 -1.63 -3.85
CA ASP A 431 11.70 -0.71 -3.13
C ASP A 431 12.04 0.73 -3.51
N TRP A 432 11.13 1.37 -4.24
CA TRP A 432 11.16 2.80 -4.51
C TRP A 432 9.97 3.50 -3.84
N GLY A 433 9.43 2.89 -2.78
CA GLY A 433 8.24 3.29 -2.04
C GLY A 433 8.27 4.73 -1.56
N LYS A 434 9.44 5.26 -1.18
CA LYS A 434 9.58 6.68 -0.80
C LYS A 434 9.09 7.64 -1.90
N ILE A 435 9.27 7.26 -3.17
CA ILE A 435 8.78 8.01 -4.34
C ILE A 435 7.41 7.47 -4.77
N ALA A 436 7.22 6.15 -4.76
CA ALA A 436 6.01 5.52 -5.29
C ALA A 436 4.75 5.78 -4.44
N TYR A 437 4.88 6.09 -3.15
CA TYR A 437 3.75 6.47 -2.28
C TYR A 437 3.33 7.92 -2.42
N GLU A 438 4.15 8.76 -3.05
CA GLU A 438 3.79 10.15 -3.38
C GLU A 438 2.62 10.22 -4.35
N ASN A 439 2.17 11.42 -4.69
CA ASN A 439 1.11 11.57 -5.67
C ASN A 439 1.51 10.94 -7.02
N TYR A 440 0.50 10.51 -7.79
CA TYR A 440 0.73 9.74 -9.00
C TYR A 440 1.62 10.47 -10.02
N LEU A 441 1.43 11.78 -10.21
CA LEU A 441 2.19 12.56 -11.19
C LEU A 441 3.66 12.69 -10.77
N TYR A 442 3.91 12.92 -9.47
CA TYR A 442 5.26 12.93 -8.92
C TYR A 442 5.97 11.60 -9.14
N ALA A 443 5.33 10.49 -8.73
CA ALA A 443 5.89 9.16 -8.92
C ALA A 443 6.11 8.84 -10.41
N ALA A 444 5.15 9.18 -11.27
CA ALA A 444 5.24 8.98 -12.72
C ALA A 444 6.40 9.76 -13.34
N ASN A 445 6.60 11.02 -12.94
CA ASN A 445 7.67 11.88 -13.45
C ASN A 445 9.08 11.40 -13.03
N ARG A 446 9.18 10.55 -12.01
CA ARG A 446 10.46 10.00 -11.53
C ARG A 446 10.74 8.56 -12.00
N VAL A 447 9.82 7.96 -12.75
CA VAL A 447 10.00 6.61 -13.31
C VAL A 447 11.31 6.46 -14.09
N SER A 448 11.70 7.46 -14.88
CA SER A 448 12.96 7.42 -15.65
C SER A 448 14.20 7.42 -14.75
N ALA A 449 14.25 8.32 -13.77
CA ALA A 449 15.36 8.43 -12.83
C ALA A 449 15.49 7.18 -11.93
N VAL A 450 14.36 6.60 -11.51
CA VAL A 450 14.34 5.33 -10.78
C VAL A 450 14.82 4.19 -11.68
N GLY A 451 14.41 4.18 -12.96
CA GLY A 451 14.90 3.24 -13.97
C GLY A 451 16.43 3.27 -14.06
N ALA A 452 17.02 4.46 -14.14
CA ALA A 452 18.47 4.65 -14.24
C ALA A 452 19.21 4.02 -13.07
N LEU A 453 18.77 4.30 -11.85
CA LEU A 453 19.40 3.75 -10.64
C LEU A 453 19.29 2.23 -10.56
N VAL A 454 18.16 1.66 -11.00
CA VAL A 454 17.99 0.22 -11.07
C VAL A 454 18.90 -0.39 -12.15
N GLY A 455 19.02 0.26 -13.31
CA GLY A 455 19.95 -0.13 -14.39
C GLY A 455 21.40 -0.14 -13.93
N GLU A 456 21.84 0.94 -13.28
CA GLU A 456 23.20 1.05 -12.73
C GLU A 456 23.50 -0.01 -11.65
N MET A 457 22.50 -0.39 -10.85
CA MET A 457 22.63 -1.49 -9.90
C MET A 457 22.72 -2.84 -10.62
N ILE A 458 21.99 -3.03 -11.73
CA ILE A 458 22.09 -4.22 -12.56
C ILE A 458 23.49 -4.33 -13.17
N ASP A 459 24.02 -3.25 -13.75
CA ASP A 459 25.38 -3.24 -14.32
C ASP A 459 26.44 -3.57 -13.26
N PHE A 460 26.31 -3.01 -12.06
CA PHE A 460 27.18 -3.38 -10.95
C PHE A 460 27.12 -4.88 -10.62
N LEU A 461 25.93 -5.49 -10.63
CA LEU A 461 25.80 -6.93 -10.41
C LEU A 461 26.36 -7.77 -11.57
N VAL A 462 26.32 -7.25 -12.80
CA VAL A 462 26.94 -7.87 -13.99
C VAL A 462 28.45 -7.81 -13.89
N ASP A 463 29.02 -6.66 -13.55
CA ASP A 463 30.46 -6.47 -13.35
C ASP A 463 31.02 -7.43 -12.29
N MET A 464 30.23 -7.72 -11.25
CA MET A 464 30.61 -8.66 -10.19
C MET A 464 30.44 -10.14 -10.58
N GLY A 465 29.76 -10.44 -11.69
CA GLY A 465 29.70 -11.78 -12.27
C GLY A 465 28.31 -12.28 -12.68
N SER A 466 27.25 -11.49 -12.55
CA SER A 466 25.92 -11.90 -13.03
C SER A 466 25.91 -11.97 -14.56
N ASP A 467 25.44 -13.08 -15.14
CA ASP A 467 25.32 -13.19 -16.60
C ASP A 467 24.09 -12.42 -17.10
N PRO A 468 24.24 -11.36 -17.92
CA PRO A 468 23.12 -10.55 -18.41
C PRO A 468 22.09 -11.34 -19.22
N ARG A 469 22.51 -12.46 -19.83
CA ARG A 469 21.64 -13.39 -20.56
C ARG A 469 20.69 -14.18 -19.66
N ASN A 470 20.91 -14.13 -18.35
CA ASN A 470 20.09 -14.77 -17.31
C ASN A 470 19.38 -13.76 -16.39
N ILE A 471 19.41 -12.47 -16.73
CA ILE A 471 18.71 -11.41 -15.99
C ILE A 471 17.32 -11.21 -16.57
N SER A 472 16.29 -11.24 -15.72
CA SER A 472 14.95 -10.79 -16.06
C SER A 472 14.52 -9.64 -15.16
N VAL A 473 13.95 -8.58 -15.74
CA VAL A 473 13.38 -7.44 -14.98
C VAL A 473 11.87 -7.44 -15.15
N VAL A 474 11.13 -7.47 -14.05
CA VAL A 474 9.68 -7.59 -14.02
C VAL A 474 9.10 -6.40 -13.27
N GLY A 475 8.13 -5.73 -13.85
CA GLY A 475 7.54 -4.55 -13.22
C GLY A 475 6.03 -4.47 -13.36
N HIS A 476 5.34 -3.94 -12.33
CA HIS A 476 3.89 -3.72 -12.35
C HIS A 476 3.53 -2.24 -12.40
N SER A 477 2.52 -1.87 -13.20
CA SER A 477 2.00 -0.49 -13.27
C SER A 477 3.12 0.52 -13.62
N LEU A 478 3.37 1.55 -12.79
CA LEU A 478 4.54 2.44 -12.95
C LEU A 478 5.87 1.67 -12.94
N GLY A 479 5.95 0.62 -12.11
CA GLY A 479 7.11 -0.27 -12.04
C GLY A 479 7.38 -1.02 -13.34
N ALA A 480 6.38 -1.24 -14.20
CA ALA A 480 6.60 -1.84 -15.52
C ALA A 480 7.46 -0.91 -16.41
N HIS A 481 7.22 0.40 -16.31
CA HIS A 481 8.04 1.38 -17.01
C HIS A 481 9.43 1.51 -16.41
N VAL A 482 9.55 1.47 -15.08
CA VAL A 482 10.86 1.41 -14.39
C VAL A 482 11.64 0.17 -14.86
N ALA A 483 11.00 -0.99 -14.94
CA ALA A 483 11.64 -2.24 -15.38
C ALA A 483 12.18 -2.15 -16.81
N GLY A 484 11.39 -1.59 -17.73
CA GLY A 484 11.83 -1.36 -19.11
C GLY A 484 12.98 -0.35 -19.20
N LEU A 485 12.84 0.80 -18.54
CA LEU A 485 13.87 1.84 -18.57
C LEU A 485 15.17 1.39 -17.88
N ALA A 486 15.09 0.59 -16.81
CA ALA A 486 16.27 0.02 -16.17
C ALA A 486 17.04 -0.90 -17.11
N ALA A 487 16.34 -1.72 -17.89
CA ALA A 487 16.98 -2.60 -18.87
C ALA A 487 17.53 -1.83 -20.08
N LEU A 488 16.82 -0.77 -20.52
CA LEU A 488 17.27 0.12 -21.59
C LEU A 488 18.53 0.92 -21.22
N GLN A 489 18.64 1.34 -19.95
CA GLN A 489 19.71 2.20 -19.46
C GLN A 489 20.89 1.42 -18.86
N ALA A 490 20.74 0.11 -18.64
CA ALA A 490 21.86 -0.75 -18.31
C ALA A 490 22.78 -0.90 -19.53
N ASP A 491 24.10 -0.81 -19.32
CA ASP A 491 25.10 -1.11 -20.35
C ASP A 491 25.04 -2.58 -20.77
N ALA A 492 24.60 -3.44 -19.86
CA ALA A 492 24.44 -4.87 -20.10
C ALA A 492 23.22 -5.19 -20.99
N ASN A 493 23.40 -6.06 -21.99
CA ASN A 493 22.30 -6.50 -22.85
C ASN A 493 21.36 -7.49 -22.12
N ILE A 494 20.34 -6.95 -21.46
CA ILE A 494 19.40 -7.71 -20.63
C ILE A 494 18.55 -8.69 -21.45
N SER A 495 18.41 -9.90 -20.93
CA SER A 495 17.77 -11.00 -21.66
C SER A 495 16.26 -10.83 -21.84
N HIS A 496 15.57 -10.33 -20.82
CA HIS A 496 14.12 -10.46 -20.71
C HIS A 496 13.51 -9.37 -19.82
N VAL A 497 12.47 -8.70 -20.30
CA VAL A 497 11.65 -7.79 -19.49
C VAL A 497 10.19 -8.24 -19.54
N VAL A 498 9.51 -8.22 -18.39
CA VAL A 498 8.06 -8.49 -18.30
C VAL A 498 7.33 -7.30 -17.70
N GLY A 499 6.45 -6.68 -18.48
CA GLY A 499 5.58 -5.59 -18.05
C GLY A 499 4.20 -6.10 -17.62
N LEU A 500 3.84 -5.89 -16.36
CA LEU A 500 2.59 -6.33 -15.76
C LEU A 500 1.62 -5.14 -15.71
N ASP A 501 0.70 -5.11 -16.67
CA ASP A 501 -0.29 -4.04 -16.92
C ASP A 501 0.32 -2.63 -16.81
N PRO A 502 1.22 -2.23 -17.72
CA PRO A 502 1.96 -0.97 -17.63
C PRO A 502 1.03 0.24 -17.55
N ALA A 503 1.33 1.18 -16.65
CA ALA A 503 0.41 2.26 -16.31
C ALA A 503 0.08 3.17 -17.50
N GLY A 504 -1.20 3.47 -17.71
CA GLY A 504 -1.69 4.30 -18.79
C GLY A 504 -1.50 5.81 -18.59
N PRO A 505 -2.01 6.39 -17.48
CA PRO A 505 -1.95 7.84 -17.27
C PRO A 505 -0.50 8.36 -17.30
N GLY A 506 -0.23 9.40 -18.08
CA GLY A 506 1.14 9.93 -18.27
C GLY A 506 2.01 9.19 -19.30
N PHE A 507 1.72 7.93 -19.66
CA PHE A 507 2.60 7.13 -20.54
C PHE A 507 1.98 6.71 -21.89
N ARG A 508 0.68 6.95 -22.10
CA ARG A 508 -0.02 6.61 -23.36
C ARG A 508 0.66 7.18 -24.62
N LEU A 509 1.15 8.41 -24.53
CA LEU A 509 1.75 9.18 -25.65
C LEU A 509 3.27 9.31 -25.58
N VAL A 510 3.90 8.77 -24.53
CA VAL A 510 5.35 8.87 -24.35
C VAL A 510 6.07 7.98 -25.37
N GLY A 511 7.20 8.47 -25.89
CA GLY A 511 8.08 7.76 -26.81
C GLY A 511 8.62 6.46 -26.22
N THR A 512 9.34 5.67 -27.02
CA THR A 512 9.92 4.40 -26.54
C THR A 512 10.96 4.57 -25.45
N ASP A 513 11.56 5.76 -25.34
CA ASP A 513 12.70 5.98 -24.47
C ASP A 513 12.29 6.54 -23.08
N GLY A 514 10.98 6.71 -22.85
CA GLY A 514 10.41 7.20 -21.58
C GLY A 514 9.38 6.24 -20.96
N ARG A 515 9.29 5.01 -21.45
CA ARG A 515 8.40 3.94 -20.95
C ARG A 515 8.86 2.60 -21.48
N ILE A 516 8.31 1.53 -20.90
CA ILE A 516 8.53 0.18 -21.42
C ILE A 516 8.24 0.04 -22.93
N SER A 517 9.14 -0.61 -23.66
CA SER A 517 9.13 -0.79 -25.11
C SER A 517 9.87 -2.06 -25.56
N THR A 518 9.77 -2.41 -26.85
CA THR A 518 10.55 -3.50 -27.46
C THR A 518 12.06 -3.25 -27.47
N LYS A 519 12.53 -2.02 -27.27
CA LYS A 519 13.97 -1.68 -27.31
C LYS A 519 14.70 -2.03 -26.01
N ASP A 520 13.95 -2.30 -24.94
CA ASP A 520 14.47 -2.30 -23.57
C ASP A 520 15.27 -3.56 -23.23
N ALA A 521 15.05 -4.66 -23.95
CA ALA A 521 15.74 -5.94 -23.75
C ALA A 521 15.64 -6.81 -25.00
N ASN A 522 16.42 -7.90 -25.04
CA ASN A 522 16.38 -8.86 -26.15
C ASN A 522 14.98 -9.45 -26.39
N TYR A 523 14.15 -9.56 -25.35
CA TYR A 523 12.75 -9.92 -25.46
C TYR A 523 11.92 -9.25 -24.37
N VAL A 524 10.75 -8.75 -24.75
CA VAL A 524 9.88 -7.94 -23.88
C VAL A 524 8.48 -8.48 -23.98
N GLU A 525 7.90 -8.90 -22.87
CA GLU A 525 6.56 -9.46 -22.81
C GLU A 525 5.67 -8.59 -21.94
N ILE A 526 4.41 -8.39 -22.35
CA ILE A 526 3.49 -7.52 -21.62
C ILE A 526 2.21 -8.28 -21.33
N ILE A 527 1.70 -8.17 -20.11
CA ILE A 527 0.41 -8.73 -19.71
C ILE A 527 -0.56 -7.59 -19.46
N HIS A 528 -1.55 -7.43 -20.32
CA HIS A 528 -2.59 -6.41 -20.23
C HIS A 528 -3.82 -6.96 -19.52
N THR A 529 -4.21 -6.38 -18.40
CA THR A 529 -5.41 -6.81 -17.66
C THR A 529 -6.34 -5.66 -17.27
N CYS A 530 -5.93 -4.40 -17.47
CA CYS A 530 -6.77 -3.21 -17.29
C CYS A 530 -6.51 -2.17 -18.40
N ALA A 531 -6.18 -2.63 -19.60
CA ALA A 531 -5.87 -1.83 -20.78
C ALA A 531 -7.00 -0.84 -21.13
N GLY A 532 -6.64 0.43 -21.31
CA GLY A 532 -7.57 1.52 -21.64
C GLY A 532 -8.26 2.15 -20.43
N ASN A 533 -8.13 1.53 -19.25
CA ASN A 533 -8.47 2.16 -17.98
C ASN A 533 -7.17 2.57 -17.27
N LEU A 534 -6.68 1.76 -16.32
CA LEU A 534 -5.44 2.00 -15.61
C LEU A 534 -4.19 1.62 -16.41
N GLY A 535 -4.30 0.68 -17.36
CA GLY A 535 -3.19 0.24 -18.21
C GLY A 535 -3.16 0.90 -19.60
N VAL A 536 -1.99 0.89 -20.24
CA VAL A 536 -1.84 1.29 -21.66
C VAL A 536 -2.57 0.26 -22.55
N ARG A 537 -3.33 0.73 -23.55
CA ARG A 537 -4.12 -0.17 -24.41
C ARG A 537 -3.33 -0.83 -25.54
N ARG A 538 -2.43 -0.07 -26.15
CA ARG A 538 -1.68 -0.52 -27.34
C ARG A 538 -0.59 -1.53 -26.95
N PRO A 539 -0.16 -2.39 -27.89
CA PRO A 539 0.99 -3.25 -27.68
C PRO A 539 2.25 -2.43 -27.34
N LEU A 540 3.06 -2.94 -26.42
CA LEU A 540 4.31 -2.31 -25.96
C LEU A 540 5.53 -3.23 -26.09
N GLY A 541 5.33 -4.54 -26.12
CA GLY A 541 6.40 -5.53 -26.14
C GLY A 541 6.55 -6.24 -27.48
N HIS A 542 7.41 -7.25 -27.47
CA HIS A 542 7.52 -8.22 -28.56
C HIS A 542 6.28 -9.12 -28.55
N ALA A 543 5.88 -9.62 -27.37
CA ALA A 543 4.65 -10.38 -27.19
C ALA A 543 3.73 -9.70 -26.16
N ASP A 544 2.53 -9.33 -26.58
CA ASP A 544 1.53 -8.69 -25.73
C ASP A 544 0.33 -9.63 -25.50
N PHE A 545 0.12 -10.00 -24.25
CA PHE A 545 -0.93 -10.91 -23.82
C PHE A 545 -2.13 -10.15 -23.26
N TYR A 546 -3.33 -10.48 -23.72
CA TYR A 546 -4.58 -9.86 -23.32
C TYR A 546 -5.56 -10.89 -22.71
N PRO A 547 -5.32 -11.36 -21.47
CA PRO A 547 -6.26 -12.20 -20.73
C PRO A 547 -7.67 -11.59 -20.72
N ASN A 548 -8.66 -12.37 -21.18
CA ASN A 548 -10.07 -11.98 -21.26
C ASN A 548 -10.29 -10.67 -22.04
N GLY A 549 -9.46 -10.44 -23.06
CA GLY A 549 -9.43 -9.21 -23.87
C GLY A 549 -8.71 -8.03 -23.24
N GLY A 550 -8.08 -8.25 -22.08
CA GLY A 550 -7.14 -7.35 -21.39
C GLY A 550 -7.70 -6.05 -20.84
N GLY A 551 -8.99 -5.78 -21.00
CA GLY A 551 -9.67 -4.62 -20.42
C GLY A 551 -10.05 -4.80 -18.95
N PRO A 552 -10.67 -3.78 -18.31
CA PRO A 552 -10.99 -3.76 -16.88
C PRO A 552 -12.05 -4.79 -16.44
N ARG A 553 -12.65 -5.54 -17.38
CA ARG A 553 -13.66 -6.57 -17.09
C ARG A 553 -13.02 -7.95 -17.01
N GLN A 554 -12.26 -8.19 -15.95
CA GLN A 554 -11.66 -9.49 -15.70
C GLN A 554 -12.62 -10.41 -14.92
N PRO A 555 -12.65 -11.73 -15.20
CA PRO A 555 -13.44 -12.69 -14.45
C PRO A 555 -13.17 -12.62 -12.94
N GLY A 556 -14.25 -12.63 -12.16
CA GLY A 556 -14.21 -12.56 -10.68
C GLY A 556 -13.97 -11.16 -10.09
N CYS A 557 -13.86 -10.10 -10.90
CA CYS A 557 -13.67 -8.73 -10.39
C CYS A 557 -14.96 -7.95 -10.08
N GLY A 558 -16.14 -8.51 -10.40
CA GLY A 558 -17.42 -7.82 -10.16
C GLY A 558 -17.53 -6.50 -10.94
N ALA A 559 -18.06 -5.45 -10.31
CA ALA A 559 -18.28 -4.16 -10.97
C ALA A 559 -17.00 -3.33 -11.22
N ASP A 560 -15.88 -3.65 -10.54
CA ASP A 560 -14.54 -3.03 -10.62
C ASP A 560 -14.44 -1.64 -11.29
N LEU A 561 -15.17 -0.66 -10.74
CA LEU A 561 -15.37 0.65 -11.37
C LEU A 561 -14.06 1.44 -11.56
N ILE A 562 -13.10 1.23 -10.66
CA ILE A 562 -11.79 1.90 -10.67
C ILE A 562 -10.75 1.05 -11.44
N GLY A 563 -11.02 -0.24 -11.65
CA GLY A 563 -10.11 -1.16 -12.35
C GLY A 563 -9.02 -1.75 -11.46
N SER A 564 -9.08 -1.57 -10.14
CA SER A 564 -8.04 -2.03 -9.20
C SER A 564 -7.93 -3.55 -9.17
N CYS A 565 -9.05 -4.28 -9.23
CA CYS A 565 -9.02 -5.73 -9.29
C CYS A 565 -8.39 -6.22 -10.59
N ALA A 566 -8.87 -5.72 -11.72
CA ALA A 566 -8.38 -6.05 -13.05
C ALA A 566 -6.90 -5.68 -13.22
N HIS A 567 -6.48 -4.51 -12.73
CA HIS A 567 -5.07 -4.08 -12.76
C HIS A 567 -4.16 -4.96 -11.92
N SER A 568 -4.68 -5.57 -10.84
CA SER A 568 -3.94 -6.53 -10.02
C SER A 568 -3.79 -7.91 -10.65
N ARG A 569 -4.61 -8.25 -11.66
CA ARG A 569 -4.61 -9.58 -12.26
C ARG A 569 -3.30 -9.89 -12.98
N SER A 570 -2.64 -8.92 -13.58
CA SER A 570 -1.41 -9.13 -14.35
C SER A 570 -0.31 -9.81 -13.52
N TYR A 571 -0.02 -9.31 -12.32
CA TYR A 571 0.99 -9.92 -11.45
C TYR A 571 0.52 -11.24 -10.82
N LYS A 572 -0.78 -11.44 -10.61
CA LYS A 572 -1.34 -12.72 -10.12
C LYS A 572 -1.25 -13.82 -11.19
N TYR A 573 -1.62 -13.49 -12.42
CA TYR A 573 -1.54 -14.41 -13.57
C TYR A 573 -0.09 -14.77 -13.87
N TYR A 574 0.83 -13.80 -13.82
CA TYR A 574 2.24 -14.09 -13.99
C TYR A 574 2.79 -14.94 -12.84
N ALA A 575 2.46 -14.65 -11.57
CA ALA A 575 2.88 -15.50 -10.46
C ALA A 575 2.39 -16.94 -10.59
N GLU A 576 1.14 -17.15 -11.04
CA GLU A 576 0.62 -18.50 -11.29
C GLU A 576 1.23 -19.18 -12.51
N SER A 577 1.52 -18.45 -13.59
CA SER A 577 2.18 -19.03 -14.78
C SER A 577 3.62 -19.44 -14.52
N LEU A 578 4.26 -18.80 -13.55
CA LEU A 578 5.54 -19.26 -13.02
C LEU A 578 5.37 -20.57 -12.25
N LYS A 579 4.33 -20.71 -11.39
CA LYS A 579 4.12 -21.90 -10.54
C LYS A 579 3.65 -23.13 -11.30
N ASP A 580 2.75 -22.96 -12.26
CA ASP A 580 2.19 -24.04 -13.09
C ASP A 580 2.23 -23.65 -14.58
N PRO A 581 3.38 -23.77 -15.26
CA PRO A 581 3.54 -23.30 -16.63
C PRO A 581 2.67 -24.02 -17.67
N ASP A 582 2.11 -25.19 -17.34
CA ASP A 582 1.24 -25.98 -18.23
C ASP A 582 -0.25 -25.58 -18.11
N ALA A 583 -0.61 -24.83 -17.06
CA ALA A 583 -1.93 -24.22 -16.95
C ALA A 583 -2.10 -22.93 -17.78
N TRP A 584 -1.04 -22.46 -18.46
CA TRP A 584 -1.02 -21.13 -19.07
C TRP A 584 -0.52 -21.11 -20.52
N TYR A 585 -1.48 -21.10 -21.45
CA TYR A 585 -1.27 -20.95 -22.88
C TYR A 585 -2.12 -19.81 -23.44
N ALA A 586 -1.63 -19.17 -24.50
CA ALA A 586 -2.35 -18.13 -25.23
C ALA A 586 -2.22 -18.35 -26.74
N ILE A 587 -3.24 -17.98 -27.51
CA ILE A 587 -3.23 -18.08 -28.97
C ILE A 587 -2.90 -16.72 -29.58
N MET A 588 -2.00 -16.71 -30.56
CA MET A 588 -1.75 -15.51 -31.35
C MET A 588 -3.03 -15.12 -32.10
N CYS A 589 -3.48 -13.88 -31.91
CA CYS A 589 -4.71 -13.41 -32.51
C CYS A 589 -4.73 -11.89 -32.61
N ASN A 590 -5.09 -11.37 -33.78
CA ASN A 590 -5.03 -9.93 -34.10
C ASN A 590 -5.89 -9.05 -33.18
N SER A 591 -6.95 -9.59 -32.59
CA SER A 591 -7.79 -8.87 -31.63
C SER A 591 -8.61 -9.81 -30.77
N SER A 592 -9.10 -9.31 -29.62
CA SER A 592 -10.05 -10.02 -28.77
C SER A 592 -11.39 -10.28 -29.48
N LYS A 593 -11.77 -9.43 -30.44
CA LYS A 593 -12.97 -9.64 -31.27
C LYS A 593 -12.81 -10.88 -32.16
N SER A 594 -11.68 -10.98 -32.85
CA SER A 594 -11.34 -12.15 -33.69
C SER A 594 -11.20 -13.41 -32.84
N PHE A 595 -10.61 -13.29 -31.64
CA PHE A 595 -10.53 -14.41 -30.69
C PHE A 595 -11.91 -14.92 -30.30
N ASN A 596 -12.81 -14.03 -29.87
CA ASN A 596 -14.17 -14.42 -29.50
C ASN A 596 -14.97 -14.98 -30.67
N ALA A 597 -14.68 -14.57 -31.91
CA ALA A 597 -15.29 -15.11 -33.12
C ALA A 597 -14.70 -16.46 -33.57
N GLY A 598 -13.61 -16.94 -32.96
CA GLY A 598 -12.90 -18.14 -33.39
C GLY A 598 -12.09 -17.95 -34.68
N GLU A 599 -11.74 -16.72 -35.02
CA GLU A 599 -11.08 -16.33 -36.27
C GLU A 599 -9.56 -16.11 -36.11
N CYS A 600 -8.91 -16.78 -35.16
CA CYS A 600 -7.47 -16.67 -34.99
C CYS A 600 -6.74 -17.47 -36.06
N GLU A 601 -5.95 -16.79 -36.89
CA GLU A 601 -5.20 -17.43 -37.97
C GLU A 601 -4.06 -18.30 -37.44
N GLY A 602 -3.91 -19.50 -38.01
CA GLY A 602 -2.69 -20.32 -37.88
C GLY A 602 -2.54 -21.17 -36.61
N ASN A 603 -3.56 -21.27 -35.73
CA ASN A 603 -3.52 -22.09 -34.49
C ASN A 603 -2.21 -21.93 -33.69
N ASN A 604 -1.64 -20.72 -33.69
CA ASN A 604 -0.33 -20.46 -33.11
C ASN A 604 -0.45 -20.26 -31.60
N ILE A 605 -0.50 -21.37 -30.89
CA ILE A 605 -0.58 -21.43 -29.43
C ILE A 605 0.83 -21.34 -28.85
N GLN A 606 1.03 -20.40 -27.95
CA GLN A 606 2.31 -20.13 -27.30
C GLN A 606 2.15 -20.15 -25.78
N PRO A 607 3.21 -20.53 -25.04
CA PRO A 607 3.20 -20.40 -23.59
C PRO A 607 2.97 -18.95 -23.16
N PHE A 608 2.23 -18.75 -22.07
CA PHE A 608 2.18 -17.46 -21.38
C PHE A 608 3.57 -17.08 -20.83
N PRO A 609 3.85 -15.82 -20.44
CA PRO A 609 5.17 -15.43 -19.93
C PRO A 609 5.66 -16.33 -18.79
N ARG A 610 6.95 -16.70 -18.84
CA ARG A 610 7.65 -17.59 -17.89
C ARG A 610 8.87 -16.86 -17.30
N TRP A 611 9.62 -17.52 -16.41
CA TRP A 611 10.79 -16.91 -15.76
C TRP A 611 11.97 -16.64 -16.69
N LYS A 612 11.98 -17.23 -17.90
CA LYS A 612 12.99 -17.05 -18.94
C LYS A 612 12.30 -16.66 -20.24
N ALA A 613 12.92 -15.76 -21.01
CA ALA A 613 12.48 -15.44 -22.35
C ALA A 613 12.44 -16.70 -23.23
N ASP A 614 11.35 -16.85 -23.96
CA ASP A 614 11.22 -17.82 -25.04
C ASP A 614 11.45 -17.09 -26.37
N TYR A 615 12.69 -17.07 -26.84
CA TYR A 615 13.06 -16.38 -28.08
C TYR A 615 12.46 -17.04 -29.33
N HIS A 616 11.84 -18.21 -29.22
CA HIS A 616 11.12 -18.85 -30.32
C HIS A 616 9.66 -18.39 -30.41
N LYS A 617 9.15 -17.73 -29.37
CA LYS A 617 7.83 -17.12 -29.38
C LYS A 617 7.80 -15.95 -30.38
N PRO A 618 6.98 -16.03 -31.45
CA PRO A 618 6.96 -14.96 -32.44
C PRO A 618 6.42 -13.64 -31.84
N PRO A 619 6.93 -12.46 -32.26
CA PRO A 619 6.31 -11.22 -31.84
C PRO A 619 4.84 -11.14 -32.28
N GLY A 620 3.96 -10.65 -31.42
CA GLY A 620 2.54 -10.55 -31.74
C GLY A 620 1.62 -10.33 -30.55
N ILE A 621 0.32 -10.32 -30.86
CA ILE A 621 -0.76 -10.17 -29.88
C ILE A 621 -1.30 -11.55 -29.54
N TYR A 622 -1.42 -11.83 -28.25
CA TYR A 622 -1.86 -13.11 -27.72
C TYR A 622 -3.12 -12.95 -26.89
N GLN A 623 -4.08 -13.86 -27.08
CA GLN A 623 -5.37 -13.87 -26.40
C GLN A 623 -5.54 -15.18 -25.64
N LEU A 624 -6.21 -15.10 -24.49
CA LEU A 624 -6.55 -16.25 -23.66
C LEU A 624 -7.70 -15.91 -22.73
N ARG A 625 -8.38 -16.93 -22.22
CA ARG A 625 -9.36 -16.84 -21.14
C ARG A 625 -8.76 -17.33 -19.83
N THR A 626 -9.31 -16.84 -18.73
CA THR A 626 -8.96 -17.31 -17.38
C THR A 626 -10.21 -17.67 -16.59
N ALA A 627 -10.06 -18.45 -15.52
CA ALA A 627 -11.09 -18.64 -14.51
C ALA A 627 -11.35 -17.33 -13.72
N SER A 628 -12.43 -17.32 -12.92
CA SER A 628 -12.80 -16.19 -12.05
C SER A 628 -12.06 -16.18 -10.71
N SER A 629 -11.51 -17.31 -10.27
CA SER A 629 -10.76 -17.49 -9.03
C SER A 629 -9.48 -18.30 -9.28
N SER A 630 -8.49 -18.16 -8.40
CA SER A 630 -7.25 -18.95 -8.44
C SER A 630 -7.56 -20.43 -8.19
N PRO A 631 -6.90 -21.38 -8.88
CA PRO A 631 -5.99 -21.15 -9.99
C PRO A 631 -6.73 -20.63 -11.24
N TYR A 632 -6.21 -19.56 -11.84
CA TYR A 632 -6.84 -18.85 -12.96
C TYR A 632 -6.58 -19.53 -14.32
N GLY A 633 -5.45 -20.22 -14.44
CA GLY A 633 -5.04 -20.90 -15.67
C GLY A 633 -6.04 -21.97 -16.09
N LEU A 634 -6.37 -22.00 -17.39
CA LEU A 634 -7.30 -22.98 -17.98
C LEU A 634 -6.57 -24.00 -18.88
N GLY A 635 -5.24 -24.00 -18.87
CA GLY A 635 -4.43 -24.77 -19.81
C GLY A 635 -4.77 -24.43 -21.25
N ILE A 636 -4.75 -25.44 -22.11
CA ILE A 636 -5.11 -25.31 -23.53
C ILE A 636 -6.56 -24.83 -23.74
N ASN A 637 -7.48 -25.11 -22.79
CA ASN A 637 -8.86 -24.65 -22.89
C ASN A 637 -8.99 -23.12 -22.77
N GLY A 638 -7.97 -22.45 -22.24
CA GLY A 638 -7.89 -20.98 -22.22
C GLY A 638 -7.72 -20.38 -23.62
N THR A 639 -7.23 -21.13 -24.59
CA THR A 639 -7.00 -20.65 -25.97
C THR A 639 -8.21 -20.82 -26.88
N VAL A 640 -9.33 -21.31 -26.34
CA VAL A 640 -10.57 -21.53 -27.08
C VAL A 640 -11.62 -20.50 -26.64
N PRO A 641 -12.27 -19.79 -27.57
CA PRO A 641 -13.37 -18.89 -27.23
C PRO A 641 -14.55 -19.66 -26.62
N THR A 642 -15.31 -19.01 -25.73
CA THR A 642 -16.60 -19.53 -25.27
C THR A 642 -17.56 -19.60 -26.45
N MET A 643 -18.26 -20.73 -26.62
CA MET A 643 -19.34 -20.82 -27.60
C MET A 643 -20.32 -19.66 -27.42
N ASN A 644 -20.46 -18.86 -28.47
CA ASN A 644 -21.15 -17.58 -28.61
C ASN A 644 -22.22 -17.24 -27.56
N GLU A 645 -22.07 -16.08 -26.92
CA GLU A 645 -23.19 -15.34 -26.29
C GLU A 645 -24.35 -15.11 -27.28
N THR A 646 -24.08 -15.11 -28.59
CA THR A 646 -25.08 -15.07 -29.67
C THR A 646 -26.00 -16.29 -29.66
N LEU A 647 -25.47 -17.50 -29.46
CA LEU A 647 -26.26 -18.74 -29.44
C LEU A 647 -27.12 -18.82 -28.16
N ILE A 648 -26.57 -18.34 -27.03
CA ILE A 648 -27.30 -18.25 -25.75
C ILE A 648 -28.44 -17.25 -25.85
N SER A 649 -28.26 -16.11 -26.54
CA SER A 649 -29.31 -15.12 -26.75
C SER A 649 -30.45 -15.62 -27.67
N GLU A 650 -30.14 -16.48 -28.65
CA GLU A 650 -31.14 -17.13 -29.50
C GLU A 650 -31.90 -18.23 -28.74
N ILE A 651 -31.21 -19.01 -27.90
CA ILE A 651 -31.82 -20.06 -27.06
C ILE A 651 -32.73 -19.45 -25.96
N GLN A 652 -32.36 -18.30 -25.41
CA GLN A 652 -33.15 -17.59 -24.39
C GLN A 652 -34.39 -16.86 -24.95
N SER A 653 -34.56 -16.82 -26.28
CA SER A 653 -35.72 -16.20 -26.94
C SER A 653 -36.90 -17.16 -27.18
N ILE A 654 -36.76 -18.44 -26.81
CA ILE A 654 -37.79 -19.47 -27.01
C ILE A 654 -38.69 -19.57 -25.75
N PRO A 655 -40.03 -19.57 -25.89
CA PRO A 655 -40.95 -19.65 -24.76
C PRO A 655 -40.72 -20.87 -23.85
N GLY A 656 -40.83 -20.63 -22.54
CA GLY A 656 -40.26 -21.40 -21.43
C GLY A 656 -40.74 -22.84 -21.18
N ASN A 657 -41.39 -23.48 -22.15
CA ASN A 657 -41.92 -24.84 -22.04
C ASN A 657 -41.20 -25.86 -22.94
N VAL A 658 -40.14 -25.46 -23.66
CA VAL A 658 -39.30 -26.37 -24.48
C VAL A 658 -37.82 -26.41 -24.02
N ALA A 659 -37.39 -25.45 -23.20
CA ALA A 659 -36.00 -25.32 -22.74
C ALA A 659 -35.50 -26.51 -21.88
N GLY A 660 -36.39 -27.14 -21.11
CA GLY A 660 -36.04 -28.29 -20.26
C GLY A 660 -35.72 -29.56 -21.06
N ALA A 661 -36.46 -29.82 -22.14
CA ALA A 661 -36.30 -31.03 -22.96
C ALA A 661 -35.10 -30.93 -23.93
N ILE A 662 -34.78 -29.72 -24.40
CA ILE A 662 -33.64 -29.51 -25.30
C ILE A 662 -32.31 -29.48 -24.54
N ALA A 663 -32.27 -28.97 -23.31
CA ALA A 663 -31.05 -28.97 -22.48
C ALA A 663 -30.57 -30.39 -22.14
N GLU A 664 -31.48 -31.32 -21.85
CA GLU A 664 -31.15 -32.74 -21.65
C GLU A 664 -30.70 -33.43 -22.95
N THR A 665 -31.31 -33.08 -24.08
CA THR A 665 -30.97 -33.66 -25.40
C THR A 665 -29.62 -33.14 -25.92
N ALA A 666 -29.30 -31.86 -25.69
CA ALA A 666 -28.04 -31.24 -26.10
C ALA A 666 -26.84 -31.74 -25.25
N ASN A 667 -27.02 -31.93 -23.94
CA ASN A 667 -25.97 -32.52 -23.09
C ASN A 667 -25.69 -33.98 -23.46
N SER A 668 -26.73 -34.74 -23.83
CA SER A 668 -26.59 -36.13 -24.30
C SER A 668 -25.88 -36.20 -25.66
N ALA A 669 -26.18 -35.28 -26.59
CA ALA A 669 -25.53 -35.19 -27.89
C ALA A 669 -24.06 -34.74 -27.81
N VAL A 670 -23.72 -33.79 -26.93
CA VAL A 670 -22.34 -33.34 -26.69
C VAL A 670 -21.50 -34.45 -26.06
N THR A 671 -22.06 -35.18 -25.09
CA THR A 671 -21.36 -36.34 -24.49
C THR A 671 -21.10 -37.41 -25.54
N THR A 672 -22.06 -37.66 -26.43
CA THR A 672 -21.91 -38.62 -27.54
C THR A 672 -20.89 -38.14 -28.59
N ALA A 673 -20.87 -36.86 -28.94
CA ALA A 673 -19.93 -36.29 -29.90
C ALA A 673 -18.49 -36.28 -29.38
N VAL A 674 -18.28 -35.98 -28.09
CA VAL A 674 -16.98 -36.06 -27.43
C VAL A 674 -16.50 -37.51 -27.34
N ASP A 675 -17.39 -38.47 -27.07
CA ASP A 675 -17.05 -39.89 -27.02
C ASP A 675 -16.70 -40.47 -28.40
N VAL A 676 -17.37 -40.00 -29.47
CA VAL A 676 -17.03 -40.33 -30.87
C VAL A 676 -15.71 -39.67 -31.30
N ALA A 677 -15.46 -38.42 -30.94
CA ALA A 677 -14.19 -37.74 -31.22
C ALA A 677 -13.01 -38.44 -30.52
N ASN A 678 -13.18 -38.85 -29.26
CA ASN A 678 -12.17 -39.59 -28.52
C ASN A 678 -11.92 -40.99 -29.10
N LYS A 679 -12.97 -41.70 -29.54
CA LYS A 679 -12.82 -43.00 -30.23
C LYS A 679 -12.11 -42.86 -31.58
N THR A 680 -12.39 -41.79 -32.32
CA THR A 680 -11.78 -41.51 -33.63
C THR A 680 -10.31 -41.09 -33.48
N ALA A 681 -9.99 -40.28 -32.48
CA ALA A 681 -8.62 -39.90 -32.14
C ALA A 681 -7.80 -41.12 -31.68
N ASN A 682 -8.35 -42.00 -30.85
CA ASN A 682 -7.67 -43.22 -30.41
C ASN A 682 -7.48 -44.24 -31.55
N ALA A 683 -8.43 -44.34 -32.48
CA ALA A 683 -8.27 -45.16 -33.69
C ALA A 683 -7.19 -44.61 -34.62
N ALA A 684 -7.13 -43.29 -34.81
CA ALA A 684 -6.07 -42.63 -35.59
C ALA A 684 -4.68 -42.80 -34.94
N ILE A 685 -4.59 -42.71 -33.62
CA ILE A 685 -3.34 -42.97 -32.86
C ILE A 685 -2.90 -44.43 -32.99
N SER A 686 -3.82 -45.38 -33.04
CA SER A 686 -3.50 -46.81 -33.22
C SER A 686 -3.04 -47.14 -34.64
N ILE A 687 -3.52 -46.41 -35.66
CA ILE A 687 -3.08 -46.55 -37.06
C ILE A 687 -1.71 -45.91 -37.28
N VAL A 688 -1.36 -44.87 -36.53
CA VAL A 688 -0.04 -44.22 -36.57
C VAL A 688 1.03 -44.99 -35.78
N LYS A 689 0.63 -45.89 -34.86
CA LYS A 689 1.53 -46.69 -34.01
C LYS A 689 1.75 -48.13 -34.48
N GLY A 690 0.98 -48.62 -35.46
CA GLY A 690 1.20 -49.92 -36.12
C GLY A 690 1.84 -49.70 -37.48
#